data_AF-A0A3Q7S4R7-F1
#
_entry.id   AF-A0A3Q7S4R7-F1
#
_cell.length_a   1.000
_cell.length_b   1.000
_cell.length_c   1.000
_cell.angle_alpha   90.00
_cell.angle_beta   90.00
_cell.angle_gamma   90.00
#
_symmetry.space_group_name_H-M   'P 1'
#
loop_
_entity.id
_entity.type
_entity.pdbx_description
1 polymer ?
#
loop_
_entity_poly.entity_id
_entity_poly.type
_entity_poly.pdbx_seq_one_letter_code
_entity_poly.pdbx_strand_id
1 'polypeptide(L)'
;MHSFPGIVAVGHINEAIDEGNPLKTLDTLLLPTAKIKNVDPDCAQHYQDVLYHAKSQKLMDSESVSKVLWLDEIQLAVNEANADKDKAKQWVTLVIDVNQCLEKEKPSDILSVLKSSMSNTNDIIPECADRYYHALAKAKEHKSKSVSTEGSWLKLSLQDKYEYYYNIDSKESSWVTPEPYLPKDSWLMAKEIEDTVEKVTTDYVRKKMWSASDDLLLRLQATSAGSLLRKEYEARKSYLYEQEKRVVKIQAFWKGHKQRKAYSRRRQMLIDNTDSIVKIQSWFRMIVARRVYLARLQYFRDHKNEIVKIQSLLRANKARDDYKTLVGSENPPLTVIRKFVHLLDQSNLDFQEELEVARLREEVVTKIRGNQQLEKDLNLMDIKIGLLVKNRITLEDVISHRTKLNKKKGGEMQILNNADNQGIKSLSKERRKTLETYQQLFYLLQTNPLYLAKLIFQMPQNKSTKFMDTVIFTLYNYASNQREEYLLLKLFKTALEEEIKSKVDQVQDIVTGNPTVIKMVVSFNRGARGQNTLRQLLAPVVKEILDDKSLAINTSPVEVYKAWVNQLETQTGEASKLPYDVTTEQALTYPEVKNKLEASIENLRRVTDRVLNSIISSLDLLPYGLRYIAKVLKNSIHEKFPDATEDELLKIVGNLLYYRYMNPAIVAPDGFDIIDMTAGGQINPDQRRNLGSVAKVLQHAASNKLFEGENEHLSSMNNYLSETYQEFRKYFKEACNVPEPEEKFNMDKYTDVVTVSKPVIYISIEEIISTHSLLLEHQDAIAPDKQDLLNELLESLGEVPTVESFLGEGAVDPNDPNRANTLNQLSKIEISLYLTSKYDLGDGEAIDGQSLMIKTKKLIIDVIRNQPGNTLTEILETPATTQQETDHAKDMVSRAIIDSQAPEEMKHSQSMVEDAQLPLEQKKRKIQRNLRTLEQTGHVSSKNKYQDILNEIAKDIRNQRIHRKLRKAELAKLQQTLKALNEKAAFYEEQINYYDTYIKTCLDNLKRRNSRRSIKLDGKGEPKGAKRSKPVRYTAAKLHEKGVLLGIDDLQTNQFKNVTFDIVSTEDVGIFDVRSKFLGVEMEKVQLNIQDLLQMQYEGVAVMKMFDKVKVNVNLLIYLLNKKFYGK
;
A
#
# COMPACT_ATOMS: atom_id res chain seq x y z
N MET A 1 31.07 12.58 -32.63
CA MET A 1 30.26 12.09 -33.76
C MET A 1 29.73 13.29 -34.53
N HIS A 2 30.06 13.33 -35.83
CA HIS A 2 29.68 14.30 -36.88
C HIS A 2 30.11 15.77 -36.73
N SER A 3 31.44 15.98 -36.70
CA SER A 3 32.06 17.26 -37.07
C SER A 3 31.87 17.53 -38.57
N PHE A 4 31.23 18.66 -38.91
CA PHE A 4 30.98 19.07 -40.30
C PHE A 4 32.30 19.17 -41.08
N PRO A 5 32.46 18.47 -42.23
CA PRO A 5 33.72 18.38 -42.96
C PRO A 5 34.35 19.73 -43.35
N GLY A 6 33.52 20.78 -43.54
CA GLY A 6 33.99 22.11 -43.92
C GLY A 6 34.66 22.91 -42.80
N ILE A 7 34.31 22.67 -41.53
CA ILE A 7 34.89 23.42 -40.40
C ILE A 7 36.33 22.96 -40.13
N VAL A 8 36.60 21.66 -40.31
CA VAL A 8 37.95 21.10 -40.19
C VAL A 8 38.87 21.64 -41.29
N ALA A 9 38.36 21.77 -42.52
CA ALA A 9 39.11 22.32 -43.64
C ALA A 9 39.48 23.80 -43.44
N VAL A 10 38.57 24.63 -42.90
CA VAL A 10 38.86 26.04 -42.56
C VAL A 10 39.96 26.15 -41.50
N GLY A 11 39.95 25.24 -40.51
CA GLY A 11 41.01 25.17 -39.50
C GLY A 11 42.38 24.90 -40.13
N HIS A 12 42.47 23.88 -40.99
CA HIS A 12 43.72 23.51 -41.65
C HIS A 12 44.24 24.62 -42.59
N ILE A 13 43.35 25.33 -43.29
CA ILE A 13 43.75 26.46 -44.14
C ILE A 13 44.32 27.61 -43.29
N ASN A 14 43.68 27.94 -42.17
CA ASN A 14 44.18 29.00 -41.30
C ASN A 14 45.51 28.66 -40.63
N GLU A 15 45.72 27.37 -40.31
CA GLU A 15 46.99 26.87 -39.78
C GLU A 15 48.09 26.94 -40.85
N ALA A 16 47.81 26.53 -42.09
CA ALA A 16 48.75 26.65 -43.20
C ALA A 16 49.14 28.11 -43.51
N ILE A 17 48.19 29.04 -43.40
CA ILE A 17 48.45 30.48 -43.52
C ILE A 17 49.42 30.96 -42.42
N ASP A 18 49.25 30.50 -41.17
CA ASP A 18 50.12 30.88 -40.04
C ASP A 18 51.53 30.27 -40.16
N GLU A 19 51.65 29.07 -40.75
CA GLU A 19 52.95 28.44 -41.04
C GLU A 19 53.77 29.18 -42.11
N GLY A 20 53.14 30.06 -42.90
CA GLY A 20 53.82 30.89 -43.89
C GLY A 20 54.32 30.12 -45.13
N ASN A 21 53.87 28.86 -45.34
CA ASN A 21 54.34 28.03 -46.45
C ASN A 21 53.34 28.04 -47.63
N PRO A 22 53.70 28.66 -48.78
CA PRO A 22 52.82 28.83 -49.93
C PRO A 22 52.26 27.53 -50.52
N LEU A 23 53.07 26.47 -50.57
CA LEU A 23 52.66 25.19 -51.15
C LEU A 23 51.66 24.47 -50.26
N LYS A 24 51.87 24.52 -48.93
CA LYS A 24 50.89 23.97 -47.97
C LYS A 24 49.59 24.76 -47.99
N THR A 25 49.65 26.07 -48.14
CA THR A 25 48.45 26.91 -48.26
C THR A 25 47.69 26.58 -49.55
N LEU A 26 48.38 26.37 -50.66
CA LEU A 26 47.73 25.90 -51.89
C LEU A 26 47.09 24.51 -51.71
N ASP A 27 47.81 23.55 -51.13
CA ASP A 27 47.31 22.18 -50.91
C ASP A 27 46.06 22.17 -50.03
N THR A 28 46.05 22.99 -48.98
CA THR A 28 44.88 23.12 -48.08
C THR A 28 43.70 23.83 -48.75
N LEU A 29 43.94 24.81 -49.62
CA LEU A 29 42.89 25.45 -50.44
C LEU A 29 42.28 24.50 -51.48
N LEU A 30 43.07 23.57 -52.03
CA LEU A 30 42.63 22.57 -53.00
C LEU A 30 41.90 21.36 -52.38
N LEU A 31 41.84 21.25 -51.05
CA LEU A 31 41.15 20.14 -50.39
C LEU A 31 39.66 20.10 -50.83
N PRO A 32 39.14 18.94 -51.30
CA PRO A 32 37.75 18.82 -51.75
C PRO A 32 36.73 19.16 -50.66
N THR A 33 37.13 19.00 -49.39
CA THR A 33 36.35 19.35 -48.20
C THR A 33 36.25 20.85 -47.94
N ALA A 34 37.17 21.67 -48.46
CA ALA A 34 37.14 23.14 -48.34
C ALA A 34 36.16 23.79 -49.33
N LYS A 35 35.93 23.21 -50.51
CA LYS A 35 35.03 23.74 -51.56
C LYS A 35 35.35 25.17 -52.03
N ILE A 36 36.60 25.62 -51.93
CA ILE A 36 37.05 26.90 -52.49
C ILE A 36 37.14 26.77 -54.01
N LYS A 37 36.61 27.75 -54.74
CA LYS A 37 36.53 27.78 -56.20
C LYS A 37 37.59 28.70 -56.79
N ASN A 38 37.98 28.41 -58.03
CA ASN A 38 38.91 29.20 -58.83
C ASN A 38 40.32 29.32 -58.24
N VAL A 39 40.80 28.31 -57.53
CA VAL A 39 42.19 28.29 -57.03
C VAL A 39 43.12 27.92 -58.18
N ASP A 40 44.01 28.83 -58.55
CA ASP A 40 45.03 28.68 -59.60
C ASP A 40 46.39 28.30 -58.96
N PRO A 41 46.93 27.11 -59.23
CA PRO A 41 48.20 26.64 -58.63
C PRO A 41 49.38 27.60 -58.83
N ASP A 42 49.40 28.34 -59.94
CA ASP A 42 50.51 29.25 -60.29
C ASP A 42 50.54 30.52 -59.41
N CYS A 43 49.53 30.72 -58.56
CA CYS A 43 49.42 31.86 -57.65
C CYS A 43 49.61 31.49 -56.18
N ALA A 44 50.19 30.32 -55.88
CA ALA A 44 50.41 29.83 -54.52
C ALA A 44 51.02 30.88 -53.57
N GLN A 45 52.11 31.54 -53.99
CA GLN A 45 52.75 32.60 -53.22
C GLN A 45 51.82 33.80 -52.98
N HIS A 46 51.16 34.27 -54.05
CA HIS A 46 50.26 35.43 -53.95
C HIS A 46 49.03 35.14 -53.11
N TYR A 47 48.48 33.92 -53.15
CA TYR A 47 47.42 33.50 -52.25
C TYR A 47 47.87 33.52 -50.79
N GLN A 48 49.07 33.02 -50.50
CA GLN A 48 49.63 33.08 -49.16
C GLN A 48 49.76 34.53 -48.67
N ASP A 49 50.30 35.42 -49.50
CA ASP A 49 50.54 36.81 -49.12
C ASP A 49 49.22 37.59 -48.90
N VAL A 50 48.24 37.43 -49.81
CA VAL A 50 46.93 38.09 -49.72
C VAL A 50 46.12 37.54 -48.54
N LEU A 51 46.11 36.21 -48.32
CA LEU A 51 45.40 35.60 -47.19
C LEU A 51 46.04 35.96 -45.84
N TYR A 52 47.37 35.99 -45.77
CA TYR A 52 48.09 36.41 -44.57
C TYR A 52 47.82 37.88 -44.25
N HIS A 53 47.81 38.76 -45.26
CA HIS A 53 47.49 40.16 -45.08
C HIS A 53 46.02 40.36 -44.64
N ALA A 54 45.07 39.65 -45.25
CA ALA A 54 43.67 39.68 -44.84
C ALA A 54 43.47 39.21 -43.39
N LYS A 55 44.18 38.15 -42.98
CA LYS A 55 44.17 37.66 -41.58
C LYS A 55 44.80 38.67 -40.62
N SER A 56 45.90 39.30 -41.02
CA SER A 56 46.60 40.31 -40.22
C SER A 56 45.76 41.57 -40.02
N GLN A 57 45.04 42.04 -41.04
CA GLN A 57 44.11 43.16 -40.91
C GLN A 57 42.97 42.83 -39.95
N LYS A 58 42.42 41.62 -40.04
CA LYS A 58 41.36 41.16 -39.13
C LYS A 58 41.85 41.06 -37.67
N LEU A 59 43.11 40.67 -37.45
CA LEU A 59 43.75 40.67 -36.13
C LEU A 59 43.92 42.07 -35.52
N MET A 60 44.04 43.11 -36.34
CA MET A 60 44.18 44.51 -35.91
C MET A 60 42.82 45.19 -35.63
N ASP A 61 41.71 44.55 -35.97
CA ASP A 61 40.36 45.09 -35.81
C ASP A 61 39.77 44.68 -34.44
N SER A 62 39.67 45.64 -33.50
CA SER A 62 39.34 45.38 -32.09
C SER A 62 37.92 44.85 -31.84
N GLU A 63 37.02 44.97 -32.82
CA GLU A 63 35.63 44.53 -32.72
C GLU A 63 35.42 43.07 -33.21
N SER A 64 36.45 42.43 -33.76
CA SER A 64 36.31 41.07 -34.30
C SER A 64 36.48 39.99 -33.21
N VAL A 65 35.41 39.20 -32.99
CA VAL A 65 35.33 38.18 -31.92
C VAL A 65 36.14 36.90 -32.24
N SER A 66 36.59 36.72 -33.48
CA SER A 66 37.32 35.54 -33.95
C SER A 66 38.57 35.94 -34.72
N LYS A 67 39.74 35.46 -34.27
CA LYS A 67 41.07 35.71 -34.88
C LYS A 67 41.37 34.80 -36.08
N VAL A 68 40.34 34.17 -36.66
CA VAL A 68 40.45 33.16 -37.72
C VAL A 68 39.64 33.62 -38.94
N LEU A 69 40.16 33.39 -40.16
CA LEU A 69 39.45 33.67 -41.41
C LEU A 69 38.39 32.59 -41.67
N TRP A 70 37.17 33.01 -41.97
CA TRP A 70 36.07 32.10 -42.32
C TRP A 70 36.05 31.81 -43.82
N LEU A 71 35.33 30.75 -44.21
CA LEU A 71 35.31 30.23 -45.58
C LEU A 71 35.00 31.29 -46.65
N ASP A 72 34.02 32.16 -46.41
CA ASP A 72 33.62 33.21 -47.37
C ASP A 72 34.69 34.30 -47.51
N GLU A 73 35.40 34.61 -46.42
CA GLU A 73 36.52 35.56 -46.41
C GLU A 73 37.73 34.98 -47.15
N ILE A 74 38.02 33.68 -46.96
CA ILE A 74 39.06 32.95 -47.69
C ILE A 74 38.73 32.95 -49.19
N GLN A 75 37.47 32.69 -49.57
CA GLN A 75 37.05 32.71 -50.97
C GLN A 75 37.15 34.10 -51.61
N LEU A 76 36.83 35.16 -50.85
CA LEU A 76 36.97 36.54 -51.31
C LEU A 76 38.44 36.90 -51.57
N ALA A 77 39.33 36.57 -50.63
CA ALA A 77 40.76 36.80 -50.77
C ALA A 77 41.37 36.04 -51.96
N VAL A 78 40.94 34.79 -52.20
CA VAL A 78 41.36 34.02 -53.40
C VAL A 78 40.88 34.70 -54.69
N ASN A 79 39.64 35.20 -54.71
CA ASN A 79 39.13 35.93 -55.88
C ASN A 79 39.87 37.25 -56.11
N GLU A 80 40.24 37.97 -55.05
CA GLU A 80 41.03 39.19 -55.11
C GLU A 80 42.42 38.93 -55.69
N ALA A 81 43.12 37.91 -55.18
CA ALA A 81 44.43 37.50 -55.69
C ALA A 81 44.39 37.12 -57.18
N ASN A 82 43.31 36.46 -57.63
CA ASN A 82 43.12 36.17 -59.06
C ASN A 82 42.89 37.42 -59.90
N ALA A 83 42.07 38.35 -59.41
CA ALA A 83 41.84 39.63 -60.10
C ALA A 83 43.13 40.46 -60.20
N ASP A 84 44.00 40.39 -59.18
CA ASP A 84 45.31 41.02 -59.22
C ASP A 84 46.24 40.40 -60.27
N LYS A 85 46.24 39.06 -60.42
CA LYS A 85 46.96 38.37 -61.51
C LYS A 85 46.48 38.86 -62.88
N ASP A 86 45.19 39.00 -63.08
CA ASP A 86 44.62 39.45 -64.36
C ASP A 86 44.97 40.90 -64.66
N LYS A 87 44.93 41.79 -63.65
CA LYS A 87 45.38 43.19 -63.79
C LYS A 87 46.88 43.27 -64.10
N ALA A 88 47.70 42.48 -63.42
CA ALA A 88 49.14 42.41 -63.66
C ALA A 88 49.43 42.04 -65.12
N LYS A 89 48.75 41.00 -65.63
CA LYS A 89 48.86 40.57 -67.03
C LYS A 89 48.44 41.67 -68.01
N GLN A 90 47.32 42.35 -67.77
CA GLN A 90 46.88 43.46 -68.62
C GLN A 90 47.91 44.59 -68.67
N TRP A 91 48.52 44.94 -67.54
CA TRP A 91 49.56 45.96 -67.47
C TRP A 91 50.86 45.54 -68.15
N VAL A 92 51.26 44.27 -68.00
CA VAL A 92 52.39 43.69 -68.75
C VAL A 92 52.12 43.78 -70.25
N THR A 93 50.93 43.38 -70.71
CA THR A 93 50.54 43.44 -72.12
C THR A 93 50.59 44.87 -72.65
N LEU A 94 50.06 45.85 -71.90
CA LEU A 94 50.16 47.27 -72.26
C LEU A 94 51.61 47.73 -72.42
N VAL A 95 52.47 47.41 -71.44
CA VAL A 95 53.89 47.81 -71.46
C VAL A 95 54.62 47.16 -72.64
N ILE A 96 54.41 45.86 -72.88
CA ILE A 96 55.03 45.15 -74.00
C ILE A 96 54.55 45.72 -75.34
N ASP A 97 53.24 45.81 -75.55
CA ASP A 97 52.67 46.18 -76.85
C ASP A 97 53.05 47.62 -77.23
N VAL A 98 53.00 48.55 -76.28
CA VAL A 98 53.39 49.95 -76.53
C VAL A 98 54.89 50.05 -76.80
N ASN A 99 55.75 49.44 -75.97
CA ASN A 99 57.19 49.53 -76.18
C ASN A 99 57.64 48.82 -77.47
N GLN A 100 57.03 47.69 -77.84
CA GLN A 100 57.30 47.00 -79.11
C GLN A 100 56.76 47.78 -80.32
N CYS A 101 55.62 48.45 -80.17
CA CYS A 101 55.09 49.34 -81.21
C CYS A 101 56.06 50.51 -81.49
N LEU A 102 56.62 51.09 -80.42
CA LEU A 102 57.65 52.13 -80.52
C LEU A 102 58.96 51.62 -81.14
N GLU A 103 59.38 50.38 -80.86
CA GLU A 103 60.57 49.75 -81.47
C GLU A 103 60.40 49.43 -82.97
N LYS A 104 59.18 49.09 -83.41
CA LYS A 104 58.89 48.77 -84.82
C LYS A 104 58.69 50.00 -85.72
N GLU A 105 58.79 51.19 -85.14
CA GLU A 105 58.69 52.50 -85.79
C GLU A 105 57.39 52.78 -86.59
N LYS A 106 56.25 52.21 -86.17
CA LYS A 106 54.96 52.35 -86.89
C LYS A 106 53.96 53.24 -86.14
N PRO A 107 53.83 54.53 -86.51
CA PRO A 107 52.92 55.46 -85.82
C PRO A 107 51.43 55.16 -86.03
N SER A 108 51.05 54.53 -87.15
CA SER A 108 49.64 54.22 -87.46
C SER A 108 48.99 53.28 -86.46
N ASP A 109 49.79 52.43 -85.81
CA ASP A 109 49.30 51.32 -84.99
C ASP A 109 49.24 51.72 -83.49
N ILE A 110 49.81 52.86 -83.10
CA ILE A 110 49.85 53.29 -81.69
C ILE A 110 48.44 53.50 -81.12
N LEU A 111 47.51 53.99 -81.95
CA LEU A 111 46.17 54.35 -81.53
C LEU A 111 45.30 53.12 -81.35
N SER A 112 45.50 52.07 -82.16
CA SER A 112 44.85 50.78 -81.94
C SER A 112 45.42 50.08 -80.71
N VAL A 113 46.76 50.09 -80.53
CA VAL A 113 47.44 49.50 -79.36
C VAL A 113 47.04 50.17 -78.05
N LEU A 114 47.03 51.50 -77.98
CA LEU A 114 46.60 52.22 -76.77
C LEU A 114 45.10 52.00 -76.50
N LYS A 115 44.25 51.90 -77.52
CA LYS A 115 42.81 51.60 -77.33
C LYS A 115 42.52 50.14 -76.97
N SER A 116 43.35 49.19 -77.39
CA SER A 116 43.16 47.77 -77.06
C SER A 116 43.68 47.40 -75.69
N SER A 117 44.72 48.10 -75.23
CA SER A 117 45.49 47.70 -74.03
C SER A 117 45.29 48.64 -72.83
N MET A 118 44.73 49.85 -73.00
CA MET A 118 44.36 50.74 -71.88
C MET A 118 42.90 50.50 -71.43
N SER A 119 42.67 50.39 -70.12
CA SER A 119 41.35 50.09 -69.55
C SER A 119 40.31 51.21 -69.74
N ASN A 120 40.74 52.47 -69.96
CA ASN A 120 39.87 53.64 -70.16
C ASN A 120 40.03 54.22 -71.56
N THR A 121 39.28 53.71 -72.52
CA THR A 121 39.38 54.05 -73.95
C THR A 121 38.82 55.43 -74.33
N ASN A 122 38.17 56.13 -73.40
CA ASN A 122 37.48 57.40 -73.65
C ASN A 122 38.39 58.63 -73.66
N ASP A 123 39.60 58.55 -73.07
CA ASP A 123 40.51 59.69 -72.96
C ASP A 123 41.51 59.81 -74.13
N ILE A 124 41.44 58.90 -75.10
CA ILE A 124 42.35 58.85 -76.25
C ILE A 124 41.69 59.55 -77.47
N ILE A 125 42.02 60.82 -77.68
CA ILE A 125 41.55 61.61 -78.82
C ILE A 125 42.19 61.14 -80.14
N PRO A 126 41.41 60.70 -81.15
CA PRO A 126 41.96 60.11 -82.36
C PRO A 126 42.86 61.03 -83.18
N GLU A 127 42.57 62.34 -83.18
CA GLU A 127 43.34 63.34 -83.92
C GLU A 127 44.75 63.61 -83.33
N CYS A 128 45.04 63.06 -82.15
CA CYS A 128 46.34 63.20 -81.47
C CYS A 128 47.27 61.99 -81.66
N ALA A 129 46.88 60.99 -82.47
CA ALA A 129 47.61 59.73 -82.67
C ALA A 129 49.12 59.91 -82.89
N ASP A 130 49.50 60.72 -83.88
CA ASP A 130 50.91 60.97 -84.22
C ASP A 130 51.66 61.69 -83.08
N ARG A 131 50.94 62.54 -82.32
CA ARG A 131 51.54 63.25 -81.18
C ARG A 131 51.76 62.33 -79.98
N TYR A 132 50.84 61.40 -79.72
CA TYR A 132 51.06 60.37 -78.69
C TYR A 132 52.27 59.52 -79.05
N TYR A 133 52.36 59.07 -80.31
CA TYR A 133 53.51 58.30 -80.79
C TYR A 133 54.84 59.03 -80.58
N HIS A 134 54.97 60.27 -81.05
CA HIS A 134 56.20 61.02 -80.92
C HIS A 134 56.56 61.36 -79.47
N ALA A 135 55.58 61.65 -78.61
CA ALA A 135 55.82 61.93 -77.20
C ALA A 135 56.28 60.68 -76.44
N LEU A 136 55.65 59.53 -76.70
CA LEU A 136 56.04 58.24 -76.13
C LEU A 136 57.41 57.77 -76.65
N ALA A 137 57.68 57.91 -77.95
CA ALA A 137 58.99 57.59 -78.53
C ALA A 137 60.11 58.44 -77.90
N LYS A 138 59.85 59.73 -77.71
CA LYS A 138 60.80 60.65 -77.05
C LYS A 138 61.01 60.30 -75.58
N ALA A 139 59.94 59.93 -74.85
CA ALA A 139 60.05 59.49 -73.46
C ALA A 139 60.88 58.21 -73.35
N LYS A 140 60.68 57.25 -74.26
CA LYS A 140 61.48 56.01 -74.33
C LYS A 140 62.95 56.28 -74.65
N GLU A 141 63.24 57.16 -75.61
CA GLU A 141 64.61 57.54 -75.98
C GLU A 141 65.36 58.24 -74.82
N HIS A 142 64.65 59.06 -74.03
CA HIS A 142 65.23 59.67 -72.84
C HIS A 142 65.56 58.65 -71.75
N LYS A 143 64.71 57.62 -71.58
CA LYS A 143 64.90 56.56 -70.58
C LYS A 143 66.00 55.57 -70.99
N SER A 144 66.14 55.27 -72.27
CA SER A 144 67.20 54.37 -72.78
C SER A 144 68.60 54.99 -72.69
N LYS A 145 68.73 56.33 -72.73
CA LYS A 145 70.02 57.04 -72.56
C LYS A 145 70.60 56.97 -71.14
N SER A 146 69.80 56.64 -70.12
CA SER A 146 70.22 56.59 -68.72
C SER A 146 70.62 55.19 -68.21
N VAL A 147 70.66 54.17 -69.07
CA VAL A 147 70.85 52.77 -68.65
C VAL A 147 72.14 52.19 -69.23
N SER A 148 73.00 51.64 -68.38
CA SER A 148 74.31 51.06 -68.77
C SER A 148 74.37 49.52 -68.76
N THR A 149 73.37 48.84 -68.17
CA THR A 149 73.24 47.37 -68.16
C THR A 149 71.76 47.00 -68.27
N GLU A 150 71.42 46.07 -69.16
CA GLU A 150 70.04 45.67 -69.46
C GLU A 150 69.81 44.18 -69.14
N GLY A 151 68.71 43.86 -68.46
CA GLY A 151 68.21 42.49 -68.34
C GLY A 151 66.78 42.33 -68.85
N SER A 152 66.23 41.11 -68.81
CA SER A 152 64.95 40.77 -69.46
C SER A 152 63.73 40.80 -68.53
N TRP A 153 63.89 41.22 -67.27
CA TRP A 153 62.81 41.19 -66.27
C TRP A 153 62.15 42.56 -66.07
N LEU A 154 60.83 42.59 -66.12
CA LEU A 154 59.99 43.72 -65.74
C LEU A 154 59.51 43.53 -64.30
N LYS A 155 59.58 44.59 -63.50
CA LYS A 155 59.00 44.63 -62.15
C LYS A 155 57.81 45.58 -62.13
N LEU A 156 56.67 45.05 -61.71
CA LEU A 156 55.42 45.80 -61.54
C LEU A 156 55.01 45.77 -60.07
N SER A 157 54.68 46.93 -59.51
CA SER A 157 54.12 47.02 -58.16
C SER A 157 52.61 47.20 -58.27
N LEU A 158 51.85 46.24 -57.74
CA LEU A 158 50.39 46.29 -57.66
C LEU A 158 50.00 46.88 -56.32
N GLN A 159 49.21 47.97 -56.37
CA GLN A 159 48.71 48.71 -55.21
C GLN A 159 49.80 49.14 -54.20
N ASP A 160 51.04 49.30 -54.66
CA ASP A 160 52.24 49.55 -53.85
C ASP A 160 52.54 48.48 -52.77
N LYS A 161 51.95 47.27 -52.90
CA LYS A 161 52.01 46.20 -51.89
C LYS A 161 52.58 44.89 -52.39
N TYR A 162 52.24 44.48 -53.62
CA TYR A 162 52.63 43.18 -54.17
C TYR A 162 53.52 43.38 -55.40
N GLU A 163 54.64 42.68 -55.43
CA GLU A 163 55.61 42.79 -56.53
C GLU A 163 55.41 41.64 -57.51
N TYR A 164 55.22 41.97 -58.78
CA TYR A 164 55.05 41.02 -59.85
C TYR A 164 56.21 41.13 -60.85
N TYR A 165 56.83 40.00 -61.14
CA TYR A 165 57.99 39.89 -62.01
C TYR A 165 57.60 39.17 -63.30
N TYR A 166 57.94 39.77 -64.44
CA TYR A 166 57.65 39.19 -65.75
C TYR A 166 58.90 39.21 -66.63
N ASN A 167 59.31 38.05 -67.14
CA ASN A 167 60.41 37.95 -68.09
C ASN A 167 59.89 38.10 -69.51
N ILE A 168 60.44 39.06 -70.26
CA ILE A 168 60.00 39.38 -71.62
C ILE A 168 60.36 38.24 -72.60
N ASP A 169 61.50 37.59 -72.41
CA ASP A 169 62.04 36.60 -73.35
C ASP A 169 61.47 35.20 -73.11
N SER A 170 61.47 34.73 -71.85
CA SER A 170 60.89 33.43 -71.51
C SER A 170 59.37 33.45 -71.35
N LYS A 171 58.76 34.64 -71.26
CA LYS A 171 57.34 34.86 -70.91
C LYS A 171 56.94 34.29 -69.54
N GLU A 172 57.92 33.97 -68.71
CA GLU A 172 57.69 33.47 -67.36
C GLU A 172 57.24 34.61 -66.45
N SER A 173 56.29 34.31 -65.58
CA SER A 173 55.80 35.25 -64.58
C SER A 173 55.96 34.67 -63.19
N SER A 174 56.43 35.49 -62.26
CA SER A 174 56.66 35.09 -60.87
C SER A 174 56.22 36.18 -59.91
N TRP A 175 55.63 35.77 -58.79
CA TRP A 175 55.36 36.63 -57.63
C TRP A 175 56.53 36.65 -56.63
N VAL A 176 57.57 35.86 -56.89
CA VAL A 176 58.81 35.80 -56.12
C VAL A 176 59.94 36.39 -56.96
N THR A 177 60.85 37.13 -56.32
CA THR A 177 62.05 37.68 -56.94
C THR A 177 62.89 36.56 -57.59
N PRO A 178 63.04 36.52 -58.92
CA PRO A 178 63.80 35.47 -59.59
C PRO A 178 65.31 35.78 -59.56
N GLU A 179 66.17 34.80 -59.22
CA GLU A 179 67.63 34.98 -59.24
C GLU A 179 68.26 34.28 -60.46
N PRO A 180 69.11 34.94 -61.28
CA PRO A 180 69.56 36.34 -61.20
C PRO A 180 68.53 37.34 -61.77
N TYR A 181 68.22 38.40 -61.00
CA TYR A 181 67.33 39.49 -61.41
C TYR A 181 68.13 40.62 -62.04
N LEU A 182 67.91 40.90 -63.33
CA LEU A 182 68.40 42.08 -64.02
C LEU A 182 67.21 42.82 -64.66
N PRO A 183 66.90 44.06 -64.22
CA PRO A 183 65.72 44.79 -64.70
C PRO A 183 65.86 45.32 -66.13
N LYS A 184 64.74 45.37 -66.86
CA LYS A 184 64.65 46.03 -68.18
C LYS A 184 64.26 47.51 -68.03
N ASP A 185 65.21 48.33 -67.55
CA ASP A 185 64.96 49.75 -67.23
C ASP A 185 64.80 50.66 -68.46
N SER A 186 65.14 50.18 -69.66
CA SER A 186 65.02 50.96 -70.90
C SER A 186 63.57 51.15 -71.39
N TRP A 187 62.64 50.32 -70.90
CA TRP A 187 61.25 50.34 -71.33
C TRP A 187 60.42 51.31 -70.48
N LEU A 188 59.44 51.94 -71.12
CA LEU A 188 58.45 52.76 -70.42
C LEU A 188 57.50 51.88 -69.63
N MET A 189 57.28 52.22 -68.37
CA MET A 189 56.36 51.50 -67.49
C MET A 189 54.93 52.04 -67.64
N ALA A 190 53.92 51.26 -67.25
CA ALA A 190 52.50 51.56 -67.49
C ALA A 190 52.08 52.99 -67.09
N LYS A 191 52.53 53.45 -65.90
CA LYS A 191 52.19 54.78 -65.38
C LYS A 191 52.81 55.94 -66.19
N GLU A 192 54.02 55.75 -66.70
CA GLU A 192 54.69 56.77 -67.54
C GLU A 192 54.01 56.89 -68.92
N ILE A 193 53.47 55.77 -69.44
CA ILE A 193 52.70 55.73 -70.67
C ILE A 193 51.37 56.48 -70.48
N GLU A 194 50.67 56.26 -69.36
CA GLU A 194 49.42 56.97 -69.04
C GLU A 194 49.64 58.49 -68.91
N ASP A 195 50.62 58.92 -68.11
CA ASP A 195 50.89 60.34 -67.85
C ASP A 195 51.26 61.12 -69.12
N THR A 196 52.02 60.49 -70.03
CA THR A 196 52.43 61.13 -71.28
C THR A 196 51.27 61.26 -72.27
N VAL A 197 50.37 60.28 -72.33
CA VAL A 197 49.15 60.36 -73.13
C VAL A 197 48.26 61.49 -72.61
N GLU A 198 47.95 61.54 -71.31
CA GLU A 198 47.09 62.58 -70.72
C GLU A 198 47.61 64.01 -70.99
N LYS A 199 48.92 64.21 -70.90
CA LYS A 199 49.55 65.51 -71.18
C LYS A 199 49.36 65.96 -72.64
N VAL A 200 49.48 65.04 -73.60
CA VAL A 200 49.29 65.38 -75.02
C VAL A 200 47.82 65.69 -75.31
N THR A 201 46.89 64.96 -74.69
CA THR A 201 45.45 65.17 -74.84
C THR A 201 45.03 66.57 -74.38
N THR A 202 45.52 67.00 -73.21
CA THR A 202 45.18 68.30 -72.61
C THR A 202 45.73 69.49 -73.42
N ASP A 203 46.93 69.38 -73.97
CA ASP A 203 47.53 70.44 -74.81
C ASP A 203 46.82 70.59 -76.17
N TYR A 204 46.30 69.50 -76.75
CA TYR A 204 45.49 69.58 -77.97
C TYR A 204 44.18 70.34 -77.76
N VAL A 205 43.47 70.04 -76.67
CA VAL A 205 42.23 70.74 -76.29
C VAL A 205 42.48 72.24 -76.09
N ARG A 206 43.61 72.61 -75.48
CA ARG A 206 44.02 74.01 -75.28
C ARG A 206 44.28 74.74 -76.60
N LYS A 207 44.91 74.08 -77.59
CA LYS A 207 45.27 74.69 -78.89
C LYS A 207 44.05 74.96 -79.78
N LYS A 208 43.00 74.12 -79.70
CA LYS A 208 41.73 74.33 -80.44
C LYS A 208 40.91 75.52 -79.90
N MET A 209 41.09 75.91 -78.64
CA MET A 209 40.43 77.09 -78.07
C MET A 209 41.03 78.42 -78.57
N TRP A 210 42.32 78.45 -78.92
CA TRP A 210 43.03 79.68 -79.28
C TRP A 210 42.88 80.04 -80.77
N SER A 211 42.56 79.07 -81.64
CA SER A 211 42.32 79.31 -83.07
C SER A 211 40.99 80.04 -83.38
N ALA A 212 40.15 80.29 -82.37
CA ALA A 212 38.87 80.99 -82.53
C ALA A 212 38.97 82.52 -82.39
N SER A 213 40.14 83.06 -82.03
CA SER A 213 40.33 84.51 -81.78
C SER A 213 40.97 85.32 -82.92
N ASP A 214 41.42 84.70 -84.02
CA ASP A 214 42.10 85.39 -85.14
C ASP A 214 41.15 86.02 -86.20
N ASP A 215 39.85 85.71 -86.20
CA ASP A 215 38.86 86.25 -87.17
C ASP A 215 38.41 87.72 -86.86
N LEU A 216 38.82 88.24 -85.69
CA LEU A 216 38.46 89.59 -85.21
C LEU A 216 39.36 90.71 -85.74
N LEU A 217 40.56 90.40 -86.25
CA LEU A 217 41.53 91.43 -86.67
C LEU A 217 41.58 91.72 -88.18
N LEU A 218 41.14 90.80 -89.06
CA LEU A 218 41.15 91.03 -90.51
C LEU A 218 39.83 91.58 -91.08
N ARG A 219 38.78 91.72 -90.28
CA ARG A 219 37.55 92.46 -90.65
C ARG A 219 37.74 93.98 -90.77
N LEU A 220 38.92 94.54 -90.50
CA LEU A 220 39.08 95.99 -90.38
C LEU A 220 39.53 96.74 -91.64
N GLN A 221 39.92 96.11 -92.76
CA GLN A 221 40.48 96.88 -93.90
C GLN A 221 40.04 96.52 -95.34
N ALA A 222 38.94 95.79 -95.57
CA ALA A 222 38.33 95.65 -96.91
C ALA A 222 36.76 95.60 -96.87
N THR A 223 36.08 96.64 -96.38
CA THR A 223 35.41 97.79 -97.05
C THR A 223 34.18 97.56 -97.96
N SER A 224 33.09 98.26 -97.58
CA SER A 224 32.03 98.93 -98.37
C SER A 224 30.84 98.22 -99.04
N ALA A 225 30.74 96.90 -99.21
CA ALA A 225 29.47 96.29 -99.71
C ALA A 225 28.62 95.58 -98.63
N GLY A 226 29.25 95.08 -97.56
CA GLY A 226 28.57 94.30 -96.52
C GLY A 226 27.79 95.13 -95.49
N SER A 227 27.96 96.45 -95.42
CA SER A 227 27.38 97.26 -94.32
C SER A 227 25.86 97.42 -94.40
N LEU A 228 25.29 97.46 -95.61
CA LEU A 228 23.84 97.63 -95.78
C LEU A 228 23.08 96.34 -95.46
N LEU A 229 23.55 95.20 -96.00
CA LEU A 229 23.00 93.88 -95.71
C LEU A 229 23.18 93.50 -94.23
N ARG A 230 24.31 93.90 -93.62
CA ARG A 230 24.51 93.77 -92.18
C ARG A 230 23.53 94.63 -91.41
N LYS A 231 23.19 95.85 -91.82
CA LYS A 231 22.17 96.67 -91.12
C LYS A 231 20.79 96.03 -91.11
N GLU A 232 20.30 95.49 -92.24
CA GLU A 232 19.02 94.76 -92.27
C GLU A 232 19.07 93.47 -91.45
N TYR A 233 20.18 92.73 -91.54
CA TYR A 233 20.41 91.53 -90.76
C TYR A 233 20.50 91.83 -89.25
N GLU A 234 21.23 92.87 -88.83
CA GLU A 234 21.33 93.33 -87.44
C GLU A 234 19.98 93.82 -86.92
N ALA A 235 19.15 94.47 -87.75
CA ALA A 235 17.80 94.88 -87.36
C ALA A 235 16.89 93.65 -87.13
N ARG A 236 16.92 92.66 -88.04
CA ARG A 236 16.21 91.38 -87.88
C ARG A 236 16.71 90.59 -86.67
N LYS A 237 18.02 90.57 -86.45
CA LYS A 237 18.69 89.91 -85.34
C LYS A 237 18.35 90.59 -84.01
N SER A 238 18.33 91.92 -83.97
CA SER A 238 17.92 92.69 -82.78
C SER A 238 16.45 92.45 -82.44
N TYR A 239 15.56 92.43 -83.44
CA TYR A 239 14.16 92.03 -83.25
C TYR A 239 14.04 90.61 -82.69
N LEU A 240 14.81 89.64 -83.21
CA LEU A 240 14.81 88.27 -82.69
C LEU A 240 15.37 88.18 -81.26
N TYR A 241 16.41 88.96 -80.92
CA TYR A 241 16.94 89.02 -79.56
C TYR A 241 15.97 89.69 -78.57
N GLU A 242 15.23 90.71 -78.98
CA GLU A 242 14.17 91.30 -78.14
C GLU A 242 13.06 90.27 -77.84
N GLN A 243 12.73 89.42 -78.81
CA GLN A 243 11.75 88.35 -78.62
C GLN A 243 12.32 87.11 -77.91
N GLU A 244 13.64 86.98 -77.75
CA GLU A 244 14.29 85.82 -77.12
C GLU A 244 13.73 85.56 -75.72
N LYS A 245 13.57 86.61 -74.89
CA LYS A 245 12.97 86.47 -73.55
C LYS A 245 11.55 85.91 -73.60
N ARG A 246 10.76 86.22 -74.65
CA ARG A 246 9.41 85.67 -74.83
C ARG A 246 9.46 84.23 -75.35
N VAL A 247 10.36 83.93 -76.29
CA VAL A 247 10.58 82.56 -76.81
C VAL A 247 11.08 81.63 -75.70
N VAL A 248 12.00 82.08 -74.85
CA VAL A 248 12.47 81.31 -73.68
C VAL A 248 11.33 81.05 -72.70
N LYS A 249 10.43 82.02 -72.46
CA LYS A 249 9.22 81.78 -71.64
C LYS A 249 8.30 80.75 -72.28
N ILE A 250 8.07 80.80 -73.60
CA ILE A 250 7.26 79.82 -74.33
C ILE A 250 7.93 78.43 -74.32
N GLN A 251 9.24 78.35 -74.52
CA GLN A 251 10.00 77.10 -74.47
C GLN A 251 10.03 76.51 -73.06
N ALA A 252 10.20 77.34 -72.03
CA ALA A 252 10.11 76.92 -70.63
C ALA A 252 8.71 76.42 -70.29
N PHE A 253 7.66 77.11 -70.77
CA PHE A 253 6.28 76.65 -70.64
C PHE A 253 6.05 75.31 -71.36
N TRP A 254 6.56 75.15 -72.58
CA TRP A 254 6.42 73.90 -73.34
C TRP A 254 7.23 72.76 -72.75
N LYS A 255 8.48 73.00 -72.29
CA LYS A 255 9.29 72.01 -71.56
C LYS A 255 8.61 71.61 -70.26
N GLY A 256 8.07 72.58 -69.52
CA GLY A 256 7.27 72.35 -68.31
C GLY A 256 6.01 71.54 -68.61
N HIS A 257 5.26 71.89 -69.67
CA HIS A 257 4.08 71.15 -70.10
C HIS A 257 4.42 69.72 -70.55
N LYS A 258 5.50 69.53 -71.33
CA LYS A 258 5.98 68.21 -71.75
C LYS A 258 6.36 67.34 -70.55
N GLN A 259 7.09 67.90 -69.59
CA GLN A 259 7.48 67.18 -68.37
C GLN A 259 6.27 66.87 -67.48
N ARG A 260 5.36 67.84 -67.27
CA ARG A 260 4.11 67.61 -66.53
C ARG A 260 3.26 66.56 -67.22
N LYS A 261 3.15 66.55 -68.55
CA LYS A 261 2.44 65.52 -69.31
C LYS A 261 3.11 64.15 -69.20
N ALA A 262 4.45 64.09 -69.23
CA ALA A 262 5.20 62.85 -69.00
C ALA A 262 5.01 62.32 -67.57
N TYR A 263 5.06 63.20 -66.57
CA TYR A 263 4.79 62.88 -65.17
C TYR A 263 3.34 62.42 -64.97
N SER A 264 2.36 63.14 -65.51
CA SER A 264 0.95 62.75 -65.48
C SER A 264 0.72 61.42 -66.17
N ARG A 265 1.37 61.14 -67.30
CA ARG A 265 1.31 59.80 -67.95
C ARG A 265 1.91 58.71 -67.08
N ARG A 266 3.03 58.97 -66.40
CA ARG A 266 3.66 57.98 -65.50
C ARG A 266 2.82 57.76 -64.24
N ARG A 267 2.26 58.83 -63.67
CA ARG A 267 1.32 58.76 -62.55
C ARG A 267 0.06 58.00 -62.96
N GLN A 268 -0.49 58.28 -64.14
CA GLN A 268 -1.65 57.57 -64.66
C GLN A 268 -1.32 56.10 -64.89
N MET A 269 -0.17 55.77 -65.49
CA MET A 269 0.28 54.39 -65.65
C MET A 269 0.40 53.64 -64.31
N LEU A 270 0.88 54.30 -63.25
CA LEU A 270 0.93 53.71 -61.91
C LEU A 270 -0.47 53.56 -61.28
N ILE A 271 -1.38 54.53 -61.51
CA ILE A 271 -2.78 54.47 -61.06
C ILE A 271 -3.53 53.36 -61.81
N ASP A 272 -3.37 53.25 -63.13
CA ASP A 272 -4.01 52.22 -63.95
C ASP A 272 -3.53 50.80 -63.56
N ASN A 273 -2.34 50.69 -62.95
CA ASN A 273 -1.75 49.43 -62.50
C ASN A 273 -1.76 49.26 -60.97
N THR A 274 -2.53 50.05 -60.21
CA THR A 274 -2.60 49.90 -58.74
C THR A 274 -3.02 48.51 -58.31
N ASP A 275 -3.98 47.91 -58.99
CA ASP A 275 -4.49 46.58 -58.62
C ASP A 275 -3.41 45.49 -58.75
N SER A 276 -2.58 45.57 -59.78
CA SER A 276 -1.43 44.67 -59.98
C SER A 276 -0.36 44.87 -58.92
N ILE A 277 -0.05 46.12 -58.56
CA ILE A 277 0.93 46.45 -57.52
C ILE A 277 0.42 45.97 -56.15
N VAL A 278 -0.84 46.22 -55.82
CA VAL A 278 -1.46 45.76 -54.57
C VAL A 278 -1.49 44.23 -54.52
N LYS A 279 -1.78 43.54 -55.62
CA LYS A 279 -1.70 42.07 -55.69
C LYS A 279 -0.29 41.57 -55.39
N ILE A 280 0.75 42.14 -56.01
CA ILE A 280 2.14 41.75 -55.74
C ILE A 280 2.54 42.03 -54.29
N GLN A 281 2.18 43.20 -53.76
CA GLN A 281 2.43 43.55 -52.36
C GLN A 281 1.71 42.61 -51.39
N SER A 282 0.45 42.25 -51.67
CA SER A 282 -0.29 41.29 -50.86
C SER A 282 0.33 39.89 -50.91
N TRP A 283 0.89 39.49 -52.06
CA TRP A 283 1.61 38.22 -52.22
C TRP A 283 2.87 38.20 -51.37
N PHE A 284 3.67 39.28 -51.41
CA PHE A 284 4.86 39.40 -50.57
C PHE A 284 4.50 39.42 -49.08
N ARG A 285 3.49 40.20 -48.68
CA ARG A 285 2.99 40.22 -47.28
C ARG A 285 2.52 38.82 -46.85
N MET A 286 1.80 38.11 -47.71
CA MET A 286 1.36 36.74 -47.47
C MET A 286 2.52 35.76 -47.35
N ILE A 287 3.53 35.83 -48.22
CA ILE A 287 4.72 34.97 -48.16
C ILE A 287 5.50 35.20 -46.86
N VAL A 288 5.69 36.45 -46.46
CA VAL A 288 6.36 36.80 -45.19
C VAL A 288 5.55 36.27 -44.00
N ALA A 289 4.24 36.52 -43.95
CA ALA A 289 3.38 36.02 -42.89
C ALA A 289 3.34 34.48 -42.84
N ARG A 290 3.30 33.83 -44.00
CA ARG A 290 3.33 32.36 -44.13
C ARG A 290 4.66 31.79 -43.65
N ARG A 291 5.79 32.43 -43.96
CA ARG A 291 7.10 32.02 -43.47
C ARG A 291 7.17 32.09 -41.94
N VAL A 292 6.70 33.18 -41.33
CA VAL A 292 6.64 33.34 -39.87
C VAL A 292 5.72 32.28 -39.24
N TYR A 293 4.55 32.05 -39.81
CA TYR A 293 3.61 31.03 -39.33
C TYR A 293 4.20 29.62 -39.41
N LEU A 294 4.82 29.26 -40.53
CA LEU A 294 5.46 27.95 -40.72
C LEU A 294 6.63 27.75 -39.76
N ALA A 295 7.46 28.77 -39.54
CA ALA A 295 8.53 28.72 -38.54
C ALA A 295 7.98 28.47 -37.12
N ARG A 296 6.87 29.13 -36.76
CA ARG A 296 6.19 28.90 -35.47
C ARG A 296 5.59 27.50 -35.37
N LEU A 297 5.01 26.99 -36.45
CA LEU A 297 4.48 25.62 -36.50
C LEU A 297 5.61 24.60 -36.37
N GLN A 298 6.75 24.83 -37.03
CA GLN A 298 7.95 24.01 -36.94
C GLN A 298 8.48 24.00 -35.50
N TYR A 299 8.59 25.17 -34.87
CA TYR A 299 8.96 25.30 -33.46
C TYR A 299 8.06 24.44 -32.54
N PHE A 300 6.74 24.49 -32.69
CA PHE A 300 5.84 23.65 -31.88
C PHE A 300 5.95 22.15 -32.21
N ARG A 301 6.29 21.77 -33.45
CA ARG A 301 6.53 20.38 -33.83
C ARG A 301 7.83 19.85 -33.22
N ASP A 302 8.90 20.64 -33.25
CA ASP A 302 10.21 20.27 -32.71
C ASP A 302 10.15 20.10 -31.18
N HIS A 303 9.37 20.95 -30.49
CA HIS A 303 9.20 20.89 -29.03
C HIS A 303 7.97 20.08 -28.59
N LYS A 304 7.37 19.25 -29.45
CA LYS A 304 6.17 18.46 -29.13
C LYS A 304 6.34 17.60 -27.88
N ASN A 305 7.51 16.97 -27.71
CA ASN A 305 7.79 16.11 -26.56
C ASN A 305 7.81 16.89 -25.23
N GLU A 306 8.35 18.11 -25.25
CA GLU A 306 8.38 18.99 -24.08
C GLU A 306 6.99 19.51 -23.74
N ILE A 307 6.21 19.90 -24.75
CA ILE A 307 4.82 20.31 -24.59
C ILE A 307 3.99 19.16 -23.98
N VAL A 308 4.17 17.91 -24.44
CA VAL A 308 3.50 16.75 -23.86
C VAL A 308 3.92 16.52 -22.41
N LYS A 309 5.20 16.71 -22.05
CA LYS A 309 5.67 16.65 -20.66
C LYS A 309 5.05 17.75 -19.79
N ILE A 310 4.96 18.99 -20.27
CA ILE A 310 4.31 20.08 -19.54
C ILE A 310 2.82 19.81 -19.39
N GLN A 311 2.15 19.35 -20.46
CA GLN A 311 0.74 18.98 -20.43
C GLN A 311 0.48 17.80 -19.49
N SER A 312 1.36 16.80 -19.45
CA SER A 312 1.21 15.66 -18.54
C SER A 312 1.40 16.08 -17.09
N LEU A 313 2.37 16.97 -16.80
CA LEU A 313 2.55 17.57 -15.47
C LEU A 313 1.31 18.38 -15.05
N LEU A 314 0.78 19.23 -15.92
CA LEU A 314 -0.42 20.02 -15.64
C LEU A 314 -1.66 19.14 -15.46
N ARG A 315 -1.83 18.10 -16.28
CA ARG A 315 -2.90 17.10 -16.12
C ARG A 315 -2.76 16.35 -14.79
N ALA A 316 -1.55 15.94 -14.42
CA ALA A 316 -1.28 15.27 -13.16
C ALA A 316 -1.53 16.19 -11.95
N ASN A 317 -1.13 17.47 -12.04
CA ASN A 317 -1.38 18.43 -10.97
C ASN A 317 -2.88 18.71 -10.81
N LYS A 318 -3.59 18.92 -11.93
CA LYS A 318 -5.05 19.06 -11.92
C LYS A 318 -5.74 17.83 -11.31
N ALA A 319 -5.32 16.62 -11.67
CA ALA A 319 -5.86 15.39 -11.10
C ALA A 319 -5.57 15.25 -9.59
N ARG A 320 -4.40 15.69 -9.11
CA ARG A 320 -4.07 15.74 -7.68
C ARG A 320 -4.92 16.76 -6.93
N ASP A 321 -5.14 17.93 -7.51
CA ASP A 321 -6.02 18.96 -6.92
C ASP A 321 -7.48 18.49 -6.89
N ASP A 322 -7.96 17.85 -7.96
CA ASP A 322 -9.29 17.20 -7.99
C ASP A 322 -9.39 16.14 -6.86
N TYR A 323 -8.35 15.32 -6.65
CA TYR A 323 -8.32 14.32 -5.59
C TYR A 323 -8.27 14.95 -4.18
N LYS A 324 -7.42 15.97 -3.96
CA LYS A 324 -7.36 16.72 -2.70
C LYS A 324 -8.71 17.36 -2.37
N THR A 325 -9.39 17.89 -3.39
CA THR A 325 -10.72 18.48 -3.24
C THR A 325 -11.75 17.42 -2.83
N LEU A 326 -11.67 16.20 -3.38
CA LEU A 326 -12.56 15.09 -3.00
C LEU A 326 -12.33 14.63 -1.56
N VAL A 327 -11.05 14.52 -1.13
CA VAL A 327 -10.69 14.00 0.19
C VAL A 327 -10.86 15.03 1.30
N GLY A 328 -10.44 16.27 1.05
CA GLY A 328 -10.34 17.33 2.06
C GLY A 328 -11.50 18.31 2.12
N SER A 329 -12.36 18.42 1.09
CA SER A 329 -13.52 19.30 1.14
C SER A 329 -14.73 18.57 1.74
N GLU A 330 -15.47 19.24 2.61
CA GLU A 330 -16.78 18.77 3.08
C GLU A 330 -17.83 18.78 1.95
N ASN A 331 -17.69 19.71 1.00
CA ASN A 331 -18.60 19.92 -0.12
C ASN A 331 -17.86 19.84 -1.47
N PRO A 332 -17.54 18.64 -1.98
CA PRO A 332 -16.86 18.51 -3.26
C PRO A 332 -17.82 18.84 -4.43
N PRO A 333 -17.35 19.55 -5.48
CA PRO A 333 -18.18 19.90 -6.62
C PRO A 333 -18.48 18.67 -7.49
N LEU A 334 -19.66 18.66 -8.13
CA LEU A 334 -20.15 17.57 -8.97
C LEU A 334 -19.16 17.16 -10.08
N THR A 335 -18.43 18.13 -10.64
CA THR A 335 -17.41 17.90 -11.66
C THR A 335 -16.24 17.05 -11.17
N VAL A 336 -15.89 17.17 -9.88
CA VAL A 336 -14.87 16.35 -9.24
C VAL A 336 -15.43 14.96 -8.95
N ILE A 337 -16.62 14.88 -8.34
CA ILE A 337 -17.32 13.61 -8.06
C ILE A 337 -17.41 12.76 -9.33
N ARG A 338 -17.89 13.33 -10.44
CA ARG A 338 -18.03 12.62 -11.74
C ARG A 338 -16.74 11.96 -12.21
N LYS A 339 -15.58 12.63 -12.08
CA LYS A 339 -14.29 12.07 -12.50
C LYS A 339 -13.93 10.82 -11.71
N PHE A 340 -14.39 10.71 -10.45
CA PHE A 340 -14.08 9.62 -9.54
C PHE A 340 -15.23 8.61 -9.34
N VAL A 341 -16.39 8.79 -10.00
CA VAL A 341 -17.54 7.86 -9.92
C VAL A 341 -17.17 6.44 -10.36
N HIS A 342 -16.24 6.27 -11.32
CA HIS A 342 -15.76 4.96 -11.74
C HIS A 342 -15.10 4.16 -10.62
N LEU A 343 -14.63 4.80 -9.54
CA LEU A 343 -14.05 4.11 -8.39
C LEU A 343 -15.08 3.32 -7.57
N LEU A 344 -16.37 3.66 -7.71
CA LEU A 344 -17.49 2.93 -7.11
C LEU A 344 -17.83 1.64 -7.87
N ASP A 345 -17.36 1.48 -9.12
CA ASP A 345 -17.58 0.23 -9.84
C ASP A 345 -16.86 -0.90 -9.11
N GLN A 346 -17.60 -1.97 -8.84
CA GLN A 346 -17.06 -3.18 -8.27
C GLN A 346 -16.37 -3.96 -9.38
N SER A 347 -15.10 -4.30 -9.18
CA SER A 347 -14.36 -5.14 -10.11
C SER A 347 -14.76 -6.60 -9.92
N ASN A 348 -14.58 -7.45 -10.94
CA ASN A 348 -14.77 -8.90 -10.80
C ASN A 348 -13.89 -9.49 -9.68
N LEU A 349 -12.73 -8.87 -9.42
CA LEU A 349 -11.88 -9.23 -8.29
C LEU A 349 -12.55 -8.94 -6.95
N ASP A 350 -13.21 -7.78 -6.82
CA ASP A 350 -13.96 -7.43 -5.60
C ASP A 350 -15.09 -8.42 -5.32
N PHE A 351 -15.73 -8.92 -6.39
CA PHE A 351 -16.79 -9.92 -6.30
C PHE A 351 -16.24 -11.29 -5.85
N GLN A 352 -15.13 -11.73 -6.46
CA GLN A 352 -14.48 -12.98 -6.09
C GLN A 352 -13.96 -12.95 -4.64
N GLU A 353 -13.38 -11.83 -4.21
CA GLU A 353 -12.93 -11.63 -2.82
C GLU A 353 -14.12 -11.69 -1.84
N GLU A 354 -15.28 -11.12 -2.19
CA GLU A 354 -16.49 -11.18 -1.34
C GLU A 354 -17.05 -12.61 -1.25
N LEU A 355 -17.05 -13.36 -2.36
CA LEU A 355 -17.48 -14.76 -2.38
C LEU A 355 -16.54 -15.64 -1.55
N GLU A 356 -15.23 -15.42 -1.66
CA GLU A 356 -14.24 -16.12 -0.82
C GLU A 356 -14.42 -15.80 0.66
N VAL A 357 -14.68 -14.53 1.00
CA VAL A 357 -15.00 -14.12 2.38
C VAL A 357 -16.25 -14.83 2.89
N ALA A 358 -17.33 -14.90 2.09
CA ALA A 358 -18.54 -15.61 2.47
C ALA A 358 -18.29 -17.11 2.71
N ARG A 359 -17.58 -17.78 1.79
CA ARG A 359 -17.20 -19.20 1.91
C ARG A 359 -16.34 -19.46 3.15
N LEU A 360 -15.33 -18.61 3.39
CA LEU A 360 -14.45 -18.75 4.56
C LEU A 360 -15.19 -18.48 5.88
N ARG A 361 -16.16 -17.57 5.90
CA ARG A 361 -16.99 -17.32 7.09
C ARG A 361 -17.79 -18.56 7.48
N GLU A 362 -18.45 -19.20 6.51
CA GLU A 362 -19.13 -20.48 6.71
C GLU A 362 -18.19 -21.54 7.29
N GLU A 363 -17.03 -21.72 6.65
CA GLU A 363 -16.03 -22.70 7.07
C GLU A 363 -15.50 -22.42 8.49
N VAL A 364 -15.31 -21.13 8.85
CA VAL A 364 -14.87 -20.74 10.20
C VAL A 364 -15.94 -21.04 11.26
N VAL A 365 -17.21 -20.67 11.01
CA VAL A 365 -18.31 -20.90 11.99
C VAL A 365 -18.51 -22.40 12.23
N THR A 366 -18.55 -23.19 11.15
CA THR A 366 -18.67 -24.66 11.25
C THR A 366 -17.51 -25.29 12.02
N LYS A 367 -16.27 -24.84 11.76
CA LYS A 367 -15.08 -25.29 12.50
C LYS A 367 -15.07 -24.87 13.97
N ILE A 368 -15.50 -23.65 14.30
CA ILE A 368 -15.61 -23.19 15.71
C ILE A 368 -16.54 -24.12 16.48
N ARG A 369 -17.73 -24.40 15.94
CA ARG A 369 -18.70 -25.30 16.57
C ARG A 369 -18.18 -26.73 16.69
N GLY A 370 -17.61 -27.27 15.62
CA GLY A 370 -16.99 -28.59 15.61
C GLY A 370 -15.94 -28.73 16.72
N ASN A 371 -15.07 -27.74 16.86
CA ASN A 371 -14.05 -27.71 17.89
C ASN A 371 -14.63 -27.59 19.31
N GLN A 372 -15.62 -26.73 19.53
CA GLN A 372 -16.28 -26.63 20.85
C GLN A 372 -16.97 -27.93 21.25
N GLN A 373 -17.59 -28.64 20.30
CA GLN A 373 -18.21 -29.93 20.57
C GLN A 373 -17.15 -31.00 20.89
N LEU A 374 -16.06 -31.05 20.13
CA LEU A 374 -14.94 -31.95 20.41
C LEU A 374 -14.34 -31.70 21.78
N GLU A 375 -14.17 -30.44 22.17
CA GLU A 375 -13.67 -30.03 23.48
C GLU A 375 -14.60 -30.49 24.62
N LYS A 376 -15.92 -30.30 24.47
CA LYS A 376 -16.91 -30.80 25.44
C LYS A 376 -16.86 -32.33 25.56
N ASP A 377 -16.77 -33.03 24.44
CA ASP A 377 -16.71 -34.49 24.40
C ASP A 377 -15.40 -35.02 25.01
N LEU A 378 -14.27 -34.34 24.77
CA LEU A 378 -12.97 -34.65 25.37
C LEU A 378 -12.97 -34.41 26.88
N ASN A 379 -13.46 -33.26 27.35
CA ASN A 379 -13.59 -32.99 28.79
C ASN A 379 -14.45 -34.04 29.51
N LEU A 380 -15.54 -34.50 28.89
CA LEU A 380 -16.34 -35.60 29.42
C LEU A 380 -15.58 -36.93 29.44
N MET A 381 -14.73 -37.18 28.44
CA MET A 381 -13.85 -38.35 28.43
C MET A 381 -12.83 -38.27 29.58
N ASP A 382 -12.24 -37.10 29.83
CA ASP A 382 -11.25 -36.87 30.88
C ASP A 382 -11.85 -37.07 32.27
N ILE A 383 -13.05 -36.53 32.49
CA ILE A 383 -13.80 -36.77 33.72
C ILE A 383 -14.06 -38.27 33.90
N LYS A 384 -14.49 -38.97 32.84
CA LYS A 384 -14.78 -40.41 32.90
C LYS A 384 -13.53 -41.26 33.12
N ILE A 385 -12.40 -40.93 32.49
CA ILE A 385 -11.10 -41.58 32.71
C ILE A 385 -10.62 -41.29 34.14
N GLY A 386 -10.72 -40.04 34.62
CA GLY A 386 -10.39 -39.70 36.00
C GLY A 386 -11.26 -40.43 37.03
N LEU A 387 -12.55 -40.64 36.73
CA LEU A 387 -13.46 -41.42 37.56
C LEU A 387 -13.18 -42.93 37.48
N LEU A 388 -12.73 -43.44 36.33
CA LEU A 388 -12.24 -44.82 36.17
C LEU A 388 -10.98 -45.05 37.02
N VAL A 389 -10.01 -44.13 36.99
CA VAL A 389 -8.79 -44.18 37.81
C VAL A 389 -9.14 -44.13 39.30
N LYS A 390 -10.15 -43.34 39.69
CA LYS A 390 -10.70 -43.30 41.06
C LYS A 390 -11.66 -44.47 41.40
N ASN A 391 -11.77 -45.48 40.52
CA ASN A 391 -12.61 -46.67 40.66
C ASN A 391 -14.12 -46.39 40.88
N ARG A 392 -14.64 -45.25 40.40
CA ARG A 392 -16.05 -44.83 40.59
C ARG A 392 -16.98 -45.15 39.42
N ILE A 393 -16.45 -45.57 38.27
CA ILE A 393 -17.20 -45.90 37.04
C ILE A 393 -16.62 -47.17 36.39
N THR A 394 -17.45 -47.92 35.66
CA THR A 394 -17.02 -49.13 34.93
C THR A 394 -16.30 -48.81 33.61
N LEU A 395 -15.42 -49.71 33.17
CA LEU A 395 -14.70 -49.53 31.89
C LEU A 395 -15.65 -49.53 30.68
N GLU A 396 -16.81 -50.17 30.78
CA GLU A 396 -17.84 -50.19 29.73
C GLU A 396 -18.46 -48.81 29.47
N ASP A 397 -18.64 -47.99 30.50
CA ASP A 397 -19.15 -46.61 30.38
C ASP A 397 -18.17 -45.66 29.68
N VAL A 398 -16.87 -45.95 29.79
CA VAL A 398 -15.79 -45.24 29.08
C VAL A 398 -15.73 -45.71 27.61
N ILE A 399 -15.93 -47.01 27.36
CA ILE A 399 -15.94 -47.60 26.01
C ILE A 399 -17.16 -47.16 25.18
N SER A 400 -18.33 -47.02 25.79
CA SER A 400 -19.54 -46.53 25.10
C SER A 400 -19.39 -45.06 24.66
N HIS A 401 -18.70 -44.25 25.46
CA HIS A 401 -18.36 -42.87 25.09
C HIS A 401 -17.29 -42.82 23.98
N ARG A 402 -16.27 -43.68 24.09
CA ARG A 402 -15.21 -43.83 23.08
C ARG A 402 -15.73 -44.23 21.70
N THR A 403 -16.67 -45.17 21.63
CA THR A 403 -17.26 -45.60 20.36
C THR A 403 -18.09 -44.49 19.71
N LYS A 404 -18.76 -43.64 20.49
CA LYS A 404 -19.43 -42.42 19.99
C LYS A 404 -18.42 -41.39 19.44
N LEU A 405 -17.29 -41.20 20.13
CA LEU A 405 -16.21 -40.28 19.72
C LEU A 405 -15.50 -40.76 18.44
N ASN A 406 -15.21 -42.05 18.32
CA ASN A 406 -14.57 -42.63 17.12
C ASN A 406 -15.48 -42.63 15.89
N LYS A 407 -16.81 -42.75 16.06
CA LYS A 407 -17.75 -42.56 14.94
C LYS A 407 -17.68 -41.14 14.37
N LYS A 408 -17.49 -40.12 15.22
CA LYS A 408 -17.31 -38.73 14.78
C LYS A 408 -15.96 -38.46 14.09
N LYS A 409 -14.93 -39.26 14.39
CA LYS A 409 -13.57 -39.20 13.82
C LYS A 409 -13.48 -39.67 12.36
N GLY A 410 -14.43 -40.51 11.93
CA GLY A 410 -14.45 -41.16 10.61
C GLY A 410 -14.95 -40.29 9.45
N GLY A 411 -15.00 -38.96 9.59
CA GLY A 411 -15.41 -38.10 8.49
C GLY A 411 -16.91 -38.17 8.15
N GLU A 412 -17.78 -38.66 9.03
CA GLU A 412 -19.25 -38.50 8.90
C GLU A 412 -19.73 -37.06 9.18
N MET A 413 -18.82 -36.07 9.20
CA MET A 413 -19.16 -34.66 8.97
C MET A 413 -19.08 -34.31 7.46
N GLN A 414 -18.52 -35.19 6.61
CA GLN A 414 -18.41 -35.00 5.15
C GLN A 414 -19.64 -35.48 4.36
N ILE A 415 -20.69 -36.02 5.01
CA ILE A 415 -21.98 -36.28 4.33
C ILE A 415 -22.77 -34.98 4.11
N LEU A 416 -22.35 -33.86 4.70
CA LEU A 416 -23.00 -32.55 4.53
C LEU A 416 -22.90 -31.98 3.10
N ASN A 417 -21.91 -32.40 2.29
CA ASN A 417 -21.75 -31.86 0.93
C ASN A 417 -22.58 -32.57 -0.16
N ASN A 418 -23.22 -33.71 0.14
CA ASN A 418 -24.09 -34.41 -0.83
C ASN A 418 -25.59 -34.22 -0.55
N ALA A 419 -25.95 -33.39 0.43
CA ALA A 419 -27.34 -32.99 0.70
C ALA A 419 -27.80 -31.78 -0.12
N ASP A 420 -26.91 -31.13 -0.88
CA ASP A 420 -27.24 -29.99 -1.78
C ASP A 420 -28.22 -30.35 -2.90
N ASN A 421 -28.48 -31.64 -3.11
CA ASN A 421 -29.45 -32.13 -4.09
C ASN A 421 -30.76 -32.67 -3.50
N GLN A 422 -30.94 -32.72 -2.17
CA GLN A 422 -32.21 -33.18 -1.57
C GLN A 422 -32.76 -32.36 -0.39
N GLY A 423 -32.04 -31.36 0.13
CA GLY A 423 -32.59 -30.41 1.11
C GLY A 423 -33.06 -29.11 0.45
N ILE A 424 -34.23 -28.59 0.82
CA ILE A 424 -34.65 -27.17 0.65
C ILE A 424 -35.18 -26.75 -0.75
N LYS A 425 -34.80 -27.38 -1.87
CA LYS A 425 -35.36 -27.00 -3.21
C LYS A 425 -36.82 -27.41 -3.43
N SER A 426 -37.38 -28.32 -2.61
CA SER A 426 -38.78 -28.79 -2.68
C SER A 426 -39.69 -28.27 -1.55
N LEU A 427 -39.36 -27.12 -0.93
CA LEU A 427 -40.20 -26.54 0.12
C LEU A 427 -41.53 -26.00 -0.43
N SER A 428 -42.63 -26.32 0.26
CA SER A 428 -43.97 -25.76 -0.01
C SER A 428 -43.98 -24.23 0.18
N LYS A 429 -44.90 -23.53 -0.48
CA LYS A 429 -45.03 -22.06 -0.44
C LYS A 429 -45.13 -21.51 1.01
N GLU A 430 -45.82 -22.24 1.89
CA GLU A 430 -45.93 -21.90 3.31
C GLU A 430 -44.58 -21.97 4.04
N ARG A 431 -43.78 -23.02 3.80
CA ARG A 431 -42.49 -23.19 4.49
C ARG A 431 -41.44 -22.17 4.07
N ARG A 432 -41.46 -21.72 2.81
CA ARG A 432 -40.62 -20.59 2.36
C ARG A 432 -41.00 -19.31 3.09
N LYS A 433 -42.30 -19.04 3.23
CA LYS A 433 -42.80 -17.89 3.98
C LYS A 433 -42.39 -17.96 5.46
N THR A 434 -42.49 -19.14 6.10
CA THR A 434 -42.05 -19.31 7.49
C THR A 434 -40.55 -19.06 7.66
N LEU A 435 -39.71 -19.54 6.74
CA LEU A 435 -38.25 -19.28 6.76
C LEU A 435 -37.94 -17.79 6.53
N GLU A 436 -38.67 -17.12 5.63
CA GLU A 436 -38.56 -15.67 5.43
C GLU A 436 -38.95 -14.90 6.71
N THR A 437 -39.99 -15.33 7.43
CA THR A 437 -40.36 -14.72 8.71
C THR A 437 -39.28 -14.94 9.78
N TYR A 438 -38.66 -16.12 9.86
CA TYR A 438 -37.51 -16.35 10.74
C TYR A 438 -36.30 -15.48 10.37
N GLN A 439 -36.04 -15.28 9.08
CA GLN A 439 -34.99 -14.35 8.61
C GLN A 439 -35.26 -12.91 9.10
N GLN A 440 -36.52 -12.47 9.04
CA GLN A 440 -36.92 -11.15 9.56
C GLN A 440 -36.82 -11.06 11.09
N LEU A 441 -37.21 -12.12 11.80
CA LEU A 441 -37.11 -12.20 13.26
C LEU A 441 -35.66 -12.08 13.72
N PHE A 442 -34.75 -12.88 13.16
CA PHE A 442 -33.35 -12.85 13.56
C PHE A 442 -32.65 -11.54 13.18
N TYR A 443 -33.05 -10.92 12.05
CA TYR A 443 -32.58 -9.58 11.70
C TYR A 443 -33.01 -8.54 12.74
N LEU A 444 -34.26 -8.60 13.20
CA LEU A 444 -34.78 -7.71 14.25
C LEU A 444 -34.01 -7.89 15.57
N LEU A 445 -33.75 -9.13 15.98
CA LEU A 445 -33.01 -9.43 17.21
C LEU A 445 -31.54 -8.99 17.16
N GLN A 446 -30.90 -8.99 15.98
CA GLN A 446 -29.54 -8.48 15.81
C GLN A 446 -29.46 -6.95 15.86
N THR A 447 -30.44 -6.27 15.25
CA THR A 447 -30.41 -4.81 15.08
C THR A 447 -30.90 -4.06 16.32
N ASN A 448 -31.88 -4.64 17.04
CA ASN A 448 -32.46 -4.09 18.26
C ASN A 448 -31.97 -4.87 19.50
N PRO A 449 -30.90 -4.38 20.17
CA PRO A 449 -30.28 -5.09 21.29
C PRO A 449 -31.17 -5.17 22.53
N LEU A 450 -32.19 -4.31 22.65
CA LEU A 450 -33.08 -4.25 23.81
C LEU A 450 -33.82 -5.57 24.06
N TYR A 451 -34.25 -6.26 22.99
CA TYR A 451 -34.99 -7.51 23.13
C TYR A 451 -34.13 -8.61 23.76
N LEU A 452 -32.93 -8.82 23.19
CA LEU A 452 -31.99 -9.81 23.71
C LEU A 452 -31.42 -9.41 25.07
N ALA A 453 -31.20 -8.11 25.31
CA ALA A 453 -30.77 -7.62 26.63
C ALA A 453 -31.80 -8.02 27.69
N LYS A 454 -33.09 -7.70 27.50
CA LYS A 454 -34.16 -8.10 28.44
C LYS A 454 -34.27 -9.61 28.58
N LEU A 455 -34.13 -10.37 27.50
CA LEU A 455 -34.16 -11.83 27.54
C LEU A 455 -33.02 -12.40 28.39
N ILE A 456 -31.80 -11.86 28.28
CA ILE A 456 -30.65 -12.25 29.12
C ILE A 456 -30.95 -12.08 30.62
N PHE A 457 -31.77 -11.08 30.99
CA PHE A 457 -32.15 -10.83 32.38
C PHE A 457 -33.12 -11.85 32.96
N GLN A 458 -34.02 -12.40 32.13
CA GLN A 458 -35.04 -13.35 32.55
C GLN A 458 -34.48 -14.77 32.73
N MET A 459 -33.26 -15.02 32.24
CA MET A 459 -32.65 -16.36 32.30
C MET A 459 -32.13 -16.71 33.71
N PRO A 460 -32.43 -17.91 34.24
CA PRO A 460 -31.88 -18.38 35.49
C PRO A 460 -30.38 -18.70 35.37
N GLN A 461 -29.62 -18.36 36.41
CA GLN A 461 -28.14 -18.44 36.46
C GLN A 461 -27.54 -19.81 36.08
N ASN A 462 -28.27 -20.91 36.30
CA ASN A 462 -27.80 -22.28 35.99
C ASN A 462 -28.02 -22.71 34.53
N LYS A 463 -28.97 -22.08 33.80
CA LYS A 463 -29.22 -22.35 32.37
C LYS A 463 -28.53 -21.33 31.46
N SER A 464 -28.00 -20.24 32.02
CA SER A 464 -27.50 -19.09 31.25
C SER A 464 -26.36 -19.45 30.29
N THR A 465 -25.43 -20.35 30.66
CA THR A 465 -24.26 -20.64 29.83
C THR A 465 -24.58 -21.38 28.53
N LYS A 466 -25.53 -22.32 28.56
CA LYS A 466 -26.01 -22.98 27.33
C LYS A 466 -26.76 -22.00 26.44
N PHE A 467 -27.65 -21.18 27.02
CA PHE A 467 -28.37 -20.15 26.27
C PHE A 467 -27.43 -19.12 25.62
N MET A 468 -26.38 -18.71 26.33
CA MET A 468 -25.37 -17.76 25.84
C MET A 468 -24.66 -18.28 24.60
N ASP A 469 -24.18 -19.53 24.63
CA ASP A 469 -23.47 -20.14 23.49
C ASP A 469 -24.43 -20.50 22.34
N THR A 470 -25.59 -21.09 22.66
CA THR A 470 -26.53 -21.65 21.67
C THR A 470 -27.40 -20.60 20.99
N VAL A 471 -27.75 -19.51 21.67
CA VAL A 471 -28.67 -18.49 21.11
C VAL A 471 -27.91 -17.20 20.80
N ILE A 472 -27.26 -16.58 21.78
CA ILE A 472 -26.64 -15.26 21.56
C ILE A 472 -25.44 -15.37 20.62
N PHE A 473 -24.45 -16.23 20.88
CA PHE A 473 -23.28 -16.29 20.01
C PHE A 473 -23.60 -16.85 18.61
N THR A 474 -24.50 -17.82 18.49
CA THR A 474 -25.01 -18.30 17.19
C THR A 474 -25.72 -17.19 16.42
N LEU A 475 -26.62 -16.41 17.04
CA LEU A 475 -27.33 -15.32 16.35
C LEU A 475 -26.37 -14.26 15.81
N TYR A 476 -25.22 -14.05 16.43
CA TYR A 476 -24.19 -13.12 15.97
C TYR A 476 -23.01 -13.83 15.28
N ASN A 477 -23.17 -15.08 14.84
CA ASN A 477 -22.12 -15.91 14.21
C ASN A 477 -20.74 -15.84 14.92
N TYR A 478 -20.73 -15.84 16.25
CA TYR A 478 -19.53 -15.72 17.09
C TYR A 478 -18.71 -14.44 16.80
N ALA A 479 -19.38 -13.40 16.30
CA ALA A 479 -18.78 -12.17 15.79
C ALA A 479 -17.68 -12.47 14.77
N SER A 480 -17.96 -13.30 13.78
CA SER A 480 -17.00 -13.61 12.70
C SER A 480 -16.63 -12.35 11.90
N ASN A 481 -17.61 -11.45 11.73
CA ASN A 481 -17.48 -10.20 10.98
C ASN A 481 -17.46 -8.97 11.90
N GLN A 482 -16.88 -7.89 11.41
CA GLN A 482 -16.90 -6.55 12.01
C GLN A 482 -18.31 -6.04 12.29
N ARG A 483 -19.27 -6.31 11.40
CA ARG A 483 -20.69 -5.98 11.62
C ARG A 483 -21.25 -6.68 12.84
N GLU A 484 -21.10 -7.99 12.91
CA GLU A 484 -21.62 -8.81 14.00
C GLU A 484 -20.93 -8.46 15.32
N GLU A 485 -19.63 -8.18 15.28
CA GLU A 485 -18.88 -7.68 16.43
C GLU A 485 -19.42 -6.34 16.93
N TYR A 486 -19.69 -5.40 16.03
CA TYR A 486 -20.30 -4.11 16.39
C TYR A 486 -21.68 -4.30 17.04
N LEU A 487 -22.56 -5.09 16.43
CA LEU A 487 -23.91 -5.32 16.97
C LEU A 487 -23.87 -6.10 18.29
N LEU A 488 -22.99 -7.09 18.43
CA LEU A 488 -22.79 -7.82 19.68
C LEU A 488 -22.24 -6.92 20.79
N LEU A 489 -21.32 -6.00 20.47
CA LEU A 489 -20.84 -5.01 21.42
C LEU A 489 -21.93 -4.03 21.85
N LYS A 490 -22.82 -3.65 20.93
CA LYS A 490 -23.99 -2.84 21.25
C LYS A 490 -24.97 -3.60 22.17
N LEU A 491 -25.15 -4.90 21.96
CA LEU A 491 -25.88 -5.77 22.87
C LEU A 491 -25.22 -5.83 24.25
N PHE A 492 -23.91 -6.05 24.34
CA PHE A 492 -23.20 -6.07 25.62
C PHE A 492 -23.28 -4.74 26.35
N LYS A 493 -23.16 -3.60 25.65
CA LYS A 493 -23.34 -2.27 26.23
C LYS A 493 -24.74 -2.14 26.84
N THR A 494 -25.77 -2.39 26.04
CA THR A 494 -27.18 -2.24 26.45
C THR A 494 -27.52 -3.16 27.62
N ALA A 495 -27.09 -4.43 27.55
CA ALA A 495 -27.31 -5.40 28.61
C ALA A 495 -26.55 -5.04 29.90
N LEU A 496 -25.34 -4.51 29.79
CA LEU A 496 -24.53 -4.13 30.96
C LEU A 496 -25.10 -2.87 31.65
N GLU A 497 -25.51 -1.87 30.86
CA GLU A 497 -26.19 -0.68 31.38
C GLU A 497 -27.46 -1.06 32.13
N GLU A 498 -28.24 -2.01 31.59
CA GLU A 498 -29.43 -2.55 32.25
C GLU A 498 -29.07 -3.36 33.52
N GLU A 499 -27.96 -4.12 33.51
CA GLU A 499 -27.48 -4.86 34.70
C GLU A 499 -27.15 -3.95 35.85
N ILE A 500 -26.40 -2.89 35.55
CA ILE A 500 -25.96 -1.94 36.55
C ILE A 500 -27.15 -1.15 37.10
N LYS A 501 -28.07 -0.71 36.22
CA LYS A 501 -29.28 0.01 36.63
C LYS A 501 -30.19 -0.83 37.53
N SER A 502 -30.42 -2.10 37.18
CA SER A 502 -31.50 -2.90 37.76
C SER A 502 -31.07 -3.93 38.81
N LYS A 503 -29.80 -4.39 38.85
CA LYS A 503 -29.34 -5.45 39.78
C LYS A 503 -28.22 -5.05 40.76
N VAL A 504 -27.52 -3.94 40.52
CA VAL A 504 -26.37 -3.54 41.36
C VAL A 504 -26.80 -2.51 42.39
N ASP A 505 -26.96 -2.90 43.65
CA ASP A 505 -27.36 -1.97 44.71
C ASP A 505 -26.16 -1.27 45.36
N GLN A 506 -25.03 -1.96 45.44
CA GLN A 506 -23.76 -1.43 45.89
C GLN A 506 -22.64 -1.66 44.88
N VAL A 507 -21.66 -0.75 44.89
CA VAL A 507 -20.48 -0.80 44.02
C VAL A 507 -19.70 -2.13 44.16
N GLN A 508 -19.72 -2.74 45.35
CA GLN A 508 -19.01 -4.01 45.63
C GLN A 508 -19.73 -5.26 45.11
N ASP A 509 -21.03 -5.19 44.79
CA ASP A 509 -21.84 -6.34 44.35
C ASP A 509 -21.36 -6.89 43.00
N ILE A 510 -20.74 -6.06 42.17
CA ILE A 510 -20.13 -6.48 40.89
C ILE A 510 -18.87 -7.35 41.14
N VAL A 511 -18.17 -7.10 42.24
CA VAL A 511 -16.96 -7.82 42.62
C VAL A 511 -17.30 -9.14 43.28
N THR A 512 -18.26 -9.15 44.21
CA THR A 512 -18.68 -10.33 44.98
C THR A 512 -19.70 -11.21 44.24
N GLY A 513 -20.51 -10.63 43.38
CA GLY A 513 -21.57 -11.32 42.64
C GLY A 513 -21.09 -12.08 41.40
N ASN A 514 -22.04 -12.74 40.73
CA ASN A 514 -21.83 -13.39 39.43
C ASN A 514 -22.66 -12.68 38.34
N PRO A 515 -22.26 -11.45 37.94
CA PRO A 515 -22.95 -10.71 36.88
C PRO A 515 -22.96 -11.51 35.57
N THR A 516 -24.15 -11.68 35.00
CA THR A 516 -24.39 -12.52 33.82
C THR A 516 -23.71 -11.90 32.61
N VAL A 517 -23.84 -10.58 32.42
CA VAL A 517 -23.31 -9.88 31.24
C VAL A 517 -21.79 -9.86 31.26
N ILE A 518 -21.19 -9.63 32.43
CA ILE A 518 -19.73 -9.69 32.59
C ILE A 518 -19.20 -11.11 32.29
N LYS A 519 -19.89 -12.16 32.75
CA LYS A 519 -19.52 -13.54 32.42
C LYS A 519 -19.64 -13.81 30.92
N MET A 520 -20.68 -13.28 30.26
CA MET A 520 -20.83 -13.37 28.80
C MET A 520 -19.68 -12.71 28.05
N VAL A 521 -19.34 -11.47 28.42
CA VAL A 521 -18.25 -10.70 27.79
C VAL A 521 -16.92 -11.42 27.97
N VAL A 522 -16.63 -11.92 29.18
CA VAL A 522 -15.40 -12.67 29.46
C VAL A 522 -15.37 -13.99 28.68
N SER A 523 -16.49 -14.73 28.63
CA SER A 523 -16.59 -15.98 27.88
C SER A 523 -16.36 -15.76 26.37
N PHE A 524 -16.97 -14.73 25.80
CA PHE A 524 -16.80 -14.35 24.40
C PHE A 524 -15.34 -13.99 24.08
N ASN A 525 -14.71 -13.13 24.89
CA ASN A 525 -13.31 -12.74 24.70
C ASN A 525 -12.30 -13.85 25.06
N ARG A 526 -12.75 -14.98 25.61
CA ARG A 526 -11.95 -16.19 25.82
C ARG A 526 -12.09 -17.22 24.71
N GLY A 527 -13.12 -17.11 23.86
CA GLY A 527 -13.29 -17.97 22.69
C GLY A 527 -12.17 -17.78 21.66
N ALA A 528 -12.28 -18.50 20.53
CA ALA A 528 -11.24 -18.61 19.50
C ALA A 528 -10.62 -17.27 19.02
N ARG A 529 -11.39 -16.16 19.02
CA ARG A 529 -10.90 -14.82 18.64
C ARG A 529 -9.99 -14.17 19.70
N GLY A 530 -10.31 -14.30 20.99
CA GLY A 530 -9.59 -13.62 22.06
C GLY A 530 -8.55 -14.49 22.77
N GLN A 531 -8.64 -15.82 22.60
CA GLN A 531 -7.65 -16.80 23.06
C GLN A 531 -6.24 -16.52 22.51
N ASN A 532 -6.12 -16.13 21.24
CA ASN A 532 -4.83 -15.74 20.64
C ASN A 532 -4.17 -14.57 21.35
N THR A 533 -4.96 -13.63 21.87
CA THR A 533 -4.44 -12.44 22.56
C THR A 533 -3.87 -12.80 23.92
N LEU A 534 -4.63 -13.54 24.73
CA LEU A 534 -4.18 -14.01 26.03
C LEU A 534 -2.95 -14.93 25.90
N ARG A 535 -2.95 -15.78 24.88
CA ARG A 535 -1.81 -16.64 24.56
C ARG A 535 -0.57 -15.83 24.21
N GLN A 536 -0.68 -14.81 23.35
CA GLN A 536 0.48 -13.95 23.03
C GLN A 536 1.01 -13.20 24.27
N LEU A 537 0.13 -12.79 25.17
CA LEU A 537 0.48 -12.03 26.38
C LEU A 537 1.12 -12.91 27.47
N LEU A 538 0.51 -14.06 27.78
CA LEU A 538 0.88 -14.89 28.93
C LEU A 538 1.80 -16.06 28.57
N ALA A 539 1.71 -16.62 27.34
CA ALA A 539 2.45 -17.85 27.02
C ALA A 539 3.97 -17.73 27.17
N PRO A 540 4.64 -16.63 26.78
CA PRO A 540 6.10 -16.53 26.95
C PRO A 540 6.52 -16.62 28.42
N VAL A 541 5.82 -15.90 29.30
CA VAL A 541 6.16 -15.84 30.73
C VAL A 541 5.74 -17.13 31.45
N VAL A 542 4.59 -17.70 31.09
CA VAL A 542 4.13 -18.98 31.65
C VAL A 542 5.09 -20.11 31.25
N LYS A 543 5.54 -20.16 29.99
CA LYS A 543 6.53 -21.16 29.56
C LYS A 543 7.85 -21.03 30.32
N GLU A 544 8.34 -19.81 30.53
CA GLU A 544 9.54 -19.58 31.31
C GLU A 544 9.41 -20.11 32.76
N ILE A 545 8.25 -19.90 33.40
CA ILE A 545 7.96 -20.42 34.74
C ILE A 545 7.87 -21.96 34.75
N LEU A 546 7.33 -22.56 33.68
CA LEU A 546 7.19 -24.01 33.57
C LEU A 546 8.53 -24.71 33.28
N ASP A 547 9.41 -24.08 32.50
CA ASP A 547 10.71 -24.64 32.12
C ASP A 547 11.72 -24.60 33.29
N ASP A 548 11.54 -23.70 34.26
CA ASP A 548 12.37 -23.63 35.46
C ASP A 548 12.03 -24.74 36.47
N LYS A 549 12.71 -25.88 36.33
CA LYS A 549 12.58 -27.04 37.22
C LYS A 549 13.10 -26.79 38.65
N SER A 550 13.86 -25.72 38.88
CA SER A 550 14.42 -25.38 40.19
C SER A 550 13.55 -24.43 41.00
N LEU A 551 12.54 -23.84 40.35
CA LEU A 551 11.63 -22.89 40.97
C LEU A 551 10.63 -23.61 41.87
N ALA A 552 10.81 -23.47 43.18
CA ALA A 552 9.85 -23.91 44.19
C ALA A 552 9.40 -22.71 45.04
N ILE A 553 8.21 -22.19 44.74
CA ILE A 553 7.60 -21.08 45.48
C ILE A 553 6.65 -21.65 46.53
N ASN A 554 7.12 -21.74 47.78
CA ASN A 554 6.31 -22.15 48.91
C ASN A 554 6.06 -20.94 49.82
N THR A 555 4.79 -20.54 49.91
CA THR A 555 4.36 -19.38 50.70
C THR A 555 3.87 -19.76 52.10
N SER A 556 3.77 -21.06 52.41
CA SER A 556 3.34 -21.58 53.71
C SER A 556 4.55 -22.01 54.57
N PRO A 557 4.76 -21.42 55.76
CA PRO A 557 5.85 -21.80 56.66
C PRO A 557 5.80 -23.27 57.08
N VAL A 558 4.60 -23.82 57.26
CA VAL A 558 4.38 -25.22 57.67
C VAL A 558 4.78 -26.18 56.54
N GLU A 559 4.46 -25.86 55.28
CA GLU A 559 4.87 -26.67 54.14
C GLU A 559 6.38 -26.62 53.90
N VAL A 560 7.01 -25.45 54.08
CA VAL A 560 8.47 -25.30 54.01
C VAL A 560 9.15 -26.13 55.10
N TYR A 561 8.61 -26.11 56.32
CA TYR A 561 9.10 -26.93 57.42
C TYR A 561 8.93 -28.43 57.13
N LYS A 562 7.74 -28.88 56.68
CA LYS A 562 7.50 -30.29 56.31
C LYS A 562 8.42 -30.76 55.18
N ALA A 563 8.64 -29.92 54.15
CA ALA A 563 9.56 -30.22 53.06
C ALA A 563 11.02 -30.31 53.56
N TRP A 564 11.42 -29.45 54.49
CA TRP A 564 12.75 -29.51 55.11
C TRP A 564 12.94 -30.77 55.95
N VAL A 565 11.96 -31.14 56.78
CA VAL A 565 11.96 -32.38 57.55
C VAL A 565 12.05 -33.61 56.64
N ASN A 566 11.22 -33.67 55.59
CA ASN A 566 11.26 -34.75 54.61
C ASN A 566 12.62 -34.84 53.88
N GLN A 567 13.24 -33.70 53.57
CA GLN A 567 14.56 -33.65 52.95
C GLN A 567 15.65 -34.19 53.90
N LEU A 568 15.59 -33.81 55.18
CA LEU A 568 16.51 -34.32 56.21
C LEU A 568 16.35 -35.84 56.40
N GLU A 569 15.12 -36.35 56.48
CA GLU A 569 14.83 -37.78 56.64
C GLU A 569 15.26 -38.60 55.41
N THR A 570 15.09 -38.04 54.21
CA THR A 570 15.52 -38.70 52.97
C THR A 570 17.05 -38.77 52.86
N GLN A 571 17.77 -37.74 53.32
CA GLN A 571 19.23 -37.68 53.28
C GLN A 571 19.87 -38.52 54.40
N THR A 572 19.27 -38.56 55.58
CA THR A 572 19.80 -39.27 56.75
C THR A 572 19.34 -40.72 56.84
N GLY A 573 18.15 -41.04 56.29
CA GLY A 573 17.53 -42.36 56.39
C GLY A 573 17.00 -42.71 57.79
N GLU A 574 16.99 -41.74 58.72
CA GLU A 574 16.50 -41.87 60.09
C GLU A 574 15.31 -40.92 60.32
N ALA A 575 14.37 -41.30 61.19
CA ALA A 575 13.25 -40.45 61.56
C ALA A 575 13.76 -39.18 62.28
N SER A 576 13.33 -38.01 61.85
CA SER A 576 13.76 -36.75 62.48
C SER A 576 13.23 -36.68 63.92
N LYS A 577 14.01 -36.03 64.81
CA LYS A 577 13.55 -35.73 66.19
C LYS A 577 12.58 -34.53 66.25
N LEU A 578 12.21 -34.00 65.08
CA LEU A 578 11.40 -32.82 64.92
C LEU A 578 9.91 -33.21 64.86
N PRO A 579 9.00 -32.44 65.47
CA PRO A 579 7.56 -32.72 65.40
C PRO A 579 7.05 -32.57 63.97
N TYR A 580 6.24 -33.52 63.49
CA TYR A 580 5.73 -33.56 62.12
C TYR A 580 4.57 -32.57 61.87
N ASP A 581 3.76 -32.28 62.89
CA ASP A 581 2.73 -31.25 62.84
C ASP A 581 3.14 -30.09 63.75
N VAL A 582 3.33 -28.92 63.14
CA VAL A 582 3.72 -27.67 63.78
C VAL A 582 2.76 -26.57 63.40
N THR A 583 2.57 -25.63 64.32
CA THR A 583 1.85 -24.38 64.04
C THR A 583 2.74 -23.41 63.25
N THR A 584 2.13 -22.42 62.60
CA THR A 584 2.85 -21.40 61.81
C THR A 584 3.90 -20.65 62.64
N GLU A 585 3.58 -20.30 63.88
CA GLU A 585 4.48 -19.61 64.82
C GLU A 585 5.68 -20.49 65.21
N GLN A 586 5.45 -21.79 65.48
CA GLN A 586 6.51 -22.74 65.80
C GLN A 586 7.43 -23.02 64.61
N ALA A 587 6.88 -23.10 63.39
CA ALA A 587 7.67 -23.27 62.17
C ALA A 587 8.61 -22.08 61.90
N LEU A 588 8.15 -20.85 62.18
CA LEU A 588 8.93 -19.62 62.00
C LEU A 588 10.03 -19.40 63.05
N THR A 589 10.02 -20.19 64.13
CA THR A 589 11.08 -20.15 65.16
C THR A 589 12.41 -20.72 64.64
N TYR A 590 12.37 -21.56 63.60
CA TYR A 590 13.56 -22.17 63.00
C TYR A 590 14.21 -21.27 61.93
N PRO A 591 15.52 -20.96 62.03
CA PRO A 591 16.18 -20.02 61.13
C PRO A 591 16.27 -20.55 59.68
N GLU A 592 16.40 -21.87 59.49
CA GLU A 592 16.43 -22.51 58.18
C GLU A 592 15.10 -22.37 57.44
N VAL A 593 13.97 -22.41 58.16
CA VAL A 593 12.63 -22.18 57.59
C VAL A 593 12.48 -20.71 57.19
N LYS A 594 12.93 -19.79 58.05
CA LYS A 594 12.90 -18.35 57.76
C LYS A 594 13.73 -17.98 56.53
N ASN A 595 14.97 -18.47 56.44
CA ASN A 595 15.85 -18.21 55.29
C ASN A 595 15.30 -18.80 53.98
N LYS A 596 14.76 -20.03 54.02
CA LYS A 596 14.11 -20.63 52.85
C LYS A 596 12.85 -19.87 52.44
N LEU A 597 12.07 -19.39 53.41
CA LEU A 597 10.87 -18.59 53.15
C LEU A 597 11.19 -17.22 52.54
N GLU A 598 12.20 -16.52 53.07
CA GLU A 598 12.66 -15.23 52.51
C GLU A 598 13.17 -15.38 51.06
N ALA A 599 13.97 -16.42 50.78
CA ALA A 599 14.40 -16.73 49.42
C ALA A 599 13.22 -17.08 48.50
N SER A 600 12.19 -17.78 49.00
CA SER A 600 10.96 -18.04 48.24
C SER A 600 10.15 -16.76 47.97
N ILE A 601 10.10 -15.81 48.91
CA ILE A 601 9.44 -14.51 48.74
C ILE A 601 10.15 -13.64 47.69
N GLU A 602 11.49 -13.60 47.70
CA GLU A 602 12.27 -12.86 46.70
C GLU A 602 12.09 -13.46 45.29
N ASN A 603 12.10 -14.78 45.18
CA ASN A 603 11.79 -15.47 43.93
C ASN A 603 10.35 -15.20 43.45
N LEU A 604 9.38 -15.20 44.36
CA LEU A 604 7.99 -14.86 44.05
C LEU A 604 7.87 -13.44 43.53
N ARG A 605 8.53 -12.46 44.16
CA ARG A 605 8.57 -11.07 43.67
C ARG A 605 9.13 -10.98 42.27
N ARG A 606 10.32 -11.58 42.03
CA ARG A 606 10.99 -11.58 40.72
C ARG A 606 10.12 -12.17 39.61
N VAL A 607 9.44 -13.28 39.88
CA VAL A 607 8.55 -13.93 38.91
C VAL A 607 7.28 -13.12 38.68
N THR A 608 6.71 -12.56 39.75
CA THR A 608 5.52 -11.68 39.70
C THR A 608 5.80 -10.43 38.86
N ASP A 609 6.96 -9.80 39.04
CA ASP A 609 7.41 -8.63 38.27
C ASP A 609 7.48 -8.93 36.77
N ARG A 610 7.95 -10.11 36.38
CA ARG A 610 8.00 -10.49 34.95
C ARG A 610 6.61 -10.62 34.34
N VAL A 611 5.68 -11.25 35.06
CA VAL A 611 4.29 -11.38 34.61
C VAL A 611 3.62 -10.01 34.55
N LEU A 612 3.82 -9.17 35.57
CA LEU A 612 3.30 -7.80 35.63
C LEU A 612 3.79 -6.95 34.46
N ASN A 613 5.10 -6.95 34.19
CA ASN A 613 5.69 -6.19 33.08
C ASN A 613 5.14 -6.65 31.73
N SER A 614 4.89 -7.95 31.54
CA SER A 614 4.24 -8.47 30.33
C SER A 614 2.80 -7.95 30.19
N ILE A 615 2.03 -7.92 31.29
CA ILE A 615 0.66 -7.40 31.29
C ILE A 615 0.63 -5.91 30.94
N ILE A 616 1.47 -5.10 31.59
CA ILE A 616 1.49 -3.64 31.42
C ILE A 616 1.94 -3.24 30.02
N SER A 617 2.97 -3.89 29.48
CA SER A 617 3.50 -3.59 28.13
C SER A 617 2.56 -4.03 27.00
N SER A 618 1.58 -4.88 27.29
CA SER A 618 0.67 -5.48 26.31
C SER A 618 -0.70 -4.80 26.21
N LEU A 619 -0.82 -3.52 26.61
CA LEU A 619 -2.11 -2.79 26.58
C LEU A 619 -2.77 -2.77 25.19
N ASP A 620 -1.96 -2.62 24.13
CA ASP A 620 -2.45 -2.54 22.74
C ASP A 620 -2.93 -3.88 22.19
N LEU A 621 -2.50 -4.99 22.81
CA LEU A 621 -2.93 -6.32 22.43
C LEU A 621 -4.34 -6.62 22.95
N LEU A 622 -4.78 -5.99 24.05
CA LEU A 622 -6.09 -6.23 24.63
C LEU A 622 -7.23 -6.03 23.60
N PRO A 623 -8.22 -6.94 23.54
CA PRO A 623 -9.31 -6.83 22.58
C PRO A 623 -10.09 -5.53 22.79
N TYR A 624 -10.35 -4.82 21.69
CA TYR A 624 -11.14 -3.58 21.69
C TYR A 624 -12.47 -3.76 22.44
N GLY A 625 -13.18 -4.86 22.17
CA GLY A 625 -14.45 -5.15 22.81
C GLY A 625 -14.37 -5.21 24.33
N LEU A 626 -13.32 -5.82 24.89
CA LEU A 626 -13.11 -5.89 26.34
C LEU A 626 -12.79 -4.52 26.94
N ARG A 627 -11.93 -3.73 26.28
CA ARG A 627 -11.59 -2.36 26.71
C ARG A 627 -12.79 -1.42 26.64
N TYR A 628 -13.60 -1.52 25.59
CA TYR A 628 -14.83 -0.75 25.44
C TYR A 628 -15.84 -1.11 26.53
N ILE A 629 -16.03 -2.40 26.83
CA ILE A 629 -16.90 -2.79 27.95
C ILE A 629 -16.36 -2.33 29.30
N ALA A 630 -15.04 -2.29 29.51
CA ALA A 630 -14.45 -1.69 30.70
C ALA A 630 -14.74 -0.18 30.80
N LYS A 631 -14.74 0.55 29.67
CA LYS A 631 -15.17 1.96 29.58
C LYS A 631 -16.64 2.11 29.95
N VAL A 632 -17.52 1.30 29.36
CA VAL A 632 -18.97 1.30 29.65
C VAL A 632 -19.20 0.99 31.12
N LEU A 633 -18.56 -0.05 31.67
CA LEU A 633 -18.65 -0.43 33.08
C LEU A 633 -18.28 0.73 34.01
N LYS A 634 -17.13 1.40 33.75
CA LYS A 634 -16.70 2.58 34.53
C LYS A 634 -17.75 3.69 34.47
N ASN A 635 -18.23 4.02 33.27
CA ASN A 635 -19.16 5.12 33.05
C ASN A 635 -20.53 4.84 33.67
N SER A 636 -21.09 3.64 33.48
CA SER A 636 -22.41 3.27 34.01
C SER A 636 -22.43 3.17 35.54
N ILE A 637 -21.34 2.71 36.17
CA ILE A 637 -21.23 2.73 37.63
C ILE A 637 -21.12 4.17 38.13
N HIS A 638 -20.33 5.02 37.47
CA HIS A 638 -20.21 6.43 37.85
C HIS A 638 -21.53 7.20 37.68
N GLU A 639 -22.32 6.87 36.66
CA GLU A 639 -23.65 7.44 36.44
C GLU A 639 -24.64 7.02 37.53
N LYS A 640 -24.58 5.76 37.99
CA LYS A 640 -25.45 5.25 39.07
C LYS A 640 -24.99 5.68 40.47
N PHE A 641 -23.69 5.75 40.70
CA PHE A 641 -23.06 6.11 41.97
C PHE A 641 -22.07 7.28 41.78
N PRO A 642 -22.55 8.53 41.70
CA PRO A 642 -21.69 9.69 41.48
C PRO A 642 -20.67 9.91 42.60
N ASP A 643 -20.99 9.46 43.82
CA ASP A 643 -20.14 9.60 45.02
C ASP A 643 -18.96 8.61 45.05
N ALA A 644 -18.94 7.61 44.16
CA ALA A 644 -17.86 6.63 44.10
C ALA A 644 -16.55 7.25 43.62
N THR A 645 -15.46 6.95 44.32
CA THR A 645 -14.14 7.51 43.96
C THR A 645 -13.59 6.88 42.68
N GLU A 646 -12.76 7.63 41.92
CA GLU A 646 -12.12 7.07 40.72
C GLU A 646 -11.29 5.81 41.04
N ASP A 647 -10.75 5.71 42.26
CA ASP A 647 -9.99 4.55 42.74
C ASP A 647 -10.85 3.29 42.88
N GLU A 648 -12.05 3.43 43.45
CA GLU A 648 -13.01 2.32 43.58
C GLU A 648 -13.52 1.85 42.22
N LEU A 649 -13.81 2.79 41.31
CA LEU A 649 -14.21 2.45 39.93
C LEU A 649 -13.11 1.69 39.20
N LEU A 650 -11.84 2.10 39.34
CA LEU A 650 -10.70 1.42 38.72
C LEU A 650 -10.45 0.03 39.31
N LYS A 651 -10.72 -0.19 40.60
CA LYS A 651 -10.66 -1.55 41.21
C LYS A 651 -11.69 -2.49 40.58
N ILE A 652 -12.89 -2.01 40.26
CA ILE A 652 -13.93 -2.82 39.58
C ILE A 652 -13.52 -3.13 38.14
N VAL A 653 -12.95 -2.16 37.43
CA VAL A 653 -12.38 -2.39 36.10
C VAL A 653 -11.24 -3.42 36.18
N GLY A 654 -10.38 -3.32 37.20
CA GLY A 654 -9.34 -4.30 37.48
C GLY A 654 -9.88 -5.69 37.77
N ASN A 655 -11.02 -5.78 38.45
CA ASN A 655 -11.72 -7.05 38.66
C ASN A 655 -12.16 -7.69 37.33
N LEU A 656 -12.67 -6.91 36.37
CA LEU A 656 -13.02 -7.40 35.04
C LEU A 656 -11.78 -7.85 34.25
N LEU A 657 -10.80 -6.95 34.10
CA LEU A 657 -9.65 -7.14 33.20
C LEU A 657 -8.63 -8.13 33.75
N TYR A 658 -8.30 -8.04 35.04
CA TYR A 658 -7.33 -8.93 35.66
C TYR A 658 -8.00 -10.17 36.26
N TYR A 659 -8.84 -10.00 37.30
CA TYR A 659 -9.35 -11.14 38.08
C TYR A 659 -10.30 -12.06 37.29
N ARG A 660 -11.21 -11.52 36.49
CA ARG A 660 -12.16 -12.33 35.72
C ARG A 660 -11.60 -12.79 34.39
N TYR A 661 -10.78 -11.99 33.70
CA TYR A 661 -10.27 -12.32 32.36
C TYR A 661 -8.90 -13.01 32.38
N MET A 662 -7.87 -12.42 33.00
CA MET A 662 -6.48 -12.95 32.97
C MET A 662 -6.17 -13.99 34.06
N ASN A 663 -6.59 -13.76 35.30
CA ASN A 663 -6.18 -14.56 36.47
C ASN A 663 -6.46 -16.06 36.32
N PRO A 664 -7.64 -16.53 35.84
CA PRO A 664 -7.87 -17.95 35.60
C PRO A 664 -6.94 -18.56 34.55
N ALA A 665 -6.53 -17.79 33.54
CA ALA A 665 -5.59 -18.24 32.51
C ALA A 665 -4.15 -18.36 33.03
N ILE A 666 -3.79 -17.62 34.08
CA ILE A 666 -2.50 -17.75 34.78
C ILE A 666 -2.51 -19.00 35.68
N VAL A 667 -3.59 -19.22 36.42
CA VAL A 667 -3.71 -20.35 37.38
C VAL A 667 -3.79 -21.71 36.67
N ALA A 668 -4.55 -21.78 35.57
CA ALA A 668 -4.78 -23.01 34.81
C ALA A 668 -4.47 -22.80 33.31
N PRO A 669 -3.20 -22.56 32.93
CA PRO A 669 -2.86 -22.24 31.56
C PRO A 669 -3.14 -23.40 30.58
N ASP A 670 -3.20 -24.63 31.08
CA ASP A 670 -3.65 -25.82 30.36
C ASP A 670 -5.14 -25.76 30.01
N GLY A 671 -6.00 -25.39 30.96
CA GLY A 671 -7.45 -25.33 30.76
C GLY A 671 -7.94 -24.15 29.91
N PHE A 672 -7.05 -23.19 29.59
CA PHE A 672 -7.35 -22.01 28.77
C PHE A 672 -6.53 -21.99 27.45
N ASP A 673 -5.90 -23.10 27.07
CA ASP A 673 -4.95 -23.26 25.95
C ASP A 673 -3.93 -22.13 25.78
N ILE A 674 -3.36 -21.64 26.88
CA ILE A 674 -2.25 -20.67 26.85
C ILE A 674 -0.96 -21.37 26.39
N ILE A 675 -0.84 -22.65 26.69
CA ILE A 675 0.30 -23.50 26.36
C ILE A 675 -0.17 -24.75 25.63
N ASP A 676 0.52 -25.12 24.54
CA ASP A 676 0.27 -26.40 23.88
C ASP A 676 0.98 -27.49 24.68
N MET A 677 0.23 -28.26 25.46
CA MET A 677 0.75 -29.44 26.16
C MET A 677 0.62 -30.67 25.25
N THR A 678 1.64 -31.54 25.26
CA THR A 678 1.55 -32.82 24.54
C THR A 678 0.40 -33.67 25.09
N ALA A 679 -0.22 -34.50 24.25
CA ALA A 679 -1.37 -35.32 24.65
C ALA A 679 -1.05 -36.17 25.91
N GLY A 680 -1.76 -35.89 27.01
CA GLY A 680 -1.56 -36.53 28.33
C GLY A 680 -0.57 -35.83 29.27
N GLY A 681 0.05 -34.72 28.87
CA GLY A 681 0.89 -33.90 29.75
C GLY A 681 0.06 -33.05 30.70
N GLN A 682 0.12 -33.34 32.00
CA GLN A 682 -0.48 -32.49 33.03
C GLN A 682 0.58 -31.56 33.63
N ILE A 683 0.17 -30.33 33.96
CA ILE A 683 1.03 -29.41 34.73
C ILE A 683 1.32 -30.07 36.08
N ASN A 684 2.60 -30.11 36.45
CA ASN A 684 3.01 -30.65 37.74
C ASN A 684 2.31 -29.85 38.87
N PRO A 685 1.72 -30.50 39.88
CA PRO A 685 1.21 -29.85 41.09
C PRO A 685 2.07 -28.70 41.62
N ASP A 686 3.40 -28.85 41.63
CA ASP A 686 4.33 -27.80 42.06
C ASP A 686 4.32 -26.57 41.12
N GLN A 687 4.31 -26.81 39.81
CA GLN A 687 4.19 -25.74 38.80
C GLN A 687 2.84 -25.02 38.92
N ARG A 688 1.75 -25.76 39.16
CA ARG A 688 0.42 -25.18 39.39
C ARG A 688 0.37 -24.37 40.69
N ARG A 689 1.06 -24.82 41.76
CA ARG A 689 1.21 -24.06 43.01
C ARG A 689 2.01 -22.77 42.81
N ASN A 690 3.09 -22.81 42.02
CA ASN A 690 3.89 -21.63 41.69
C ASN A 690 3.05 -20.59 40.96
N LEU A 691 2.34 -21.00 39.89
CA LEU A 691 1.44 -20.13 39.12
C LEU A 691 0.29 -19.60 39.97
N GLY A 692 -0.30 -20.44 40.82
CA GLY A 692 -1.34 -20.04 41.77
C GLY A 692 -0.86 -18.99 42.78
N SER A 693 0.39 -19.09 43.24
CA SER A 693 1.00 -18.12 44.15
C SER A 693 1.24 -16.77 43.46
N VAL A 694 1.76 -16.78 42.22
CA VAL A 694 1.95 -15.56 41.41
C VAL A 694 0.61 -14.88 41.13
N ALA A 695 -0.40 -15.66 40.71
CA ALA A 695 -1.77 -15.20 40.48
C ALA A 695 -2.37 -14.56 41.74
N LYS A 696 -2.17 -15.17 42.92
CA LYS A 696 -2.64 -14.62 44.20
C LYS A 696 -2.00 -13.27 44.52
N VAL A 697 -0.68 -13.13 44.36
CA VAL A 697 0.01 -11.84 44.61
C VAL A 697 -0.51 -10.75 43.68
N LEU A 698 -0.62 -11.04 42.38
CA LEU A 698 -1.14 -10.08 41.40
C LEU A 698 -2.62 -9.74 41.65
N GLN A 699 -3.45 -10.68 42.11
CA GLN A 699 -4.83 -10.41 42.52
C GLN A 699 -4.90 -9.44 43.70
N HIS A 700 -4.05 -9.66 44.71
CA HIS A 700 -3.94 -8.76 45.86
C HIS A 700 -3.44 -7.37 45.43
N ALA A 701 -2.48 -7.31 44.51
CA ALA A 701 -1.98 -6.06 43.95
C ALA A 701 -3.06 -5.32 43.15
N ALA A 702 -3.81 -6.01 42.27
CA ALA A 702 -4.87 -5.40 41.45
C ALA A 702 -6.06 -4.86 42.27
N SER A 703 -6.32 -5.43 43.45
CA SER A 703 -7.40 -5.02 44.37
C SER A 703 -6.93 -4.08 45.49
N ASN A 704 -5.64 -3.77 45.56
CA ASN A 704 -5.00 -3.06 46.68
C ASN A 704 -5.32 -3.69 48.05
N LYS A 705 -5.31 -5.03 48.13
CA LYS A 705 -5.58 -5.78 49.36
C LYS A 705 -4.27 -6.26 49.97
N LEU A 706 -3.93 -5.71 51.13
CA LEU A 706 -2.72 -6.08 51.88
C LEU A 706 -2.85 -7.49 52.47
N PHE A 707 -1.73 -8.15 52.72
CA PHE A 707 -1.70 -9.41 53.47
C PHE A 707 -1.84 -9.11 54.98
N GLU A 708 -2.91 -9.63 55.59
CA GLU A 708 -3.27 -9.46 57.01
C GLU A 708 -3.73 -10.82 57.60
N GLY A 709 -3.68 -10.98 58.93
CA GLY A 709 -4.15 -12.18 59.65
C GLY A 709 -3.24 -13.40 59.46
N GLU A 710 -3.80 -14.54 59.02
CA GLU A 710 -3.08 -15.82 58.87
C GLU A 710 -1.91 -15.80 57.86
N ASN A 711 -1.75 -14.72 57.08
CA ASN A 711 -0.65 -14.53 56.11
C ASN A 711 0.32 -13.42 56.53
N GLU A 712 0.39 -13.05 57.81
CA GLU A 712 1.24 -11.97 58.33
C GLU A 712 2.74 -12.15 58.02
N HIS A 713 3.21 -13.39 57.83
CA HIS A 713 4.57 -13.70 57.37
C HIS A 713 4.88 -13.20 55.95
N LEU A 714 3.87 -12.79 55.17
CA LEU A 714 4.02 -12.15 53.85
C LEU A 714 3.93 -10.61 53.92
N SER A 715 3.88 -10.02 55.12
CA SER A 715 3.80 -8.56 55.31
C SER A 715 4.96 -7.79 54.67
N SER A 716 6.14 -8.41 54.50
CA SER A 716 7.26 -7.84 53.75
C SER A 716 6.93 -7.51 52.29
N MET A 717 5.91 -8.15 51.71
CA MET A 717 5.41 -7.87 50.36
C MET A 717 4.40 -6.72 50.30
N ASN A 718 3.87 -6.22 51.42
CA ASN A 718 2.82 -5.19 51.41
C ASN A 718 3.27 -3.87 50.78
N ASN A 719 4.55 -3.50 50.96
CA ASN A 719 5.13 -2.33 50.27
C ASN A 719 5.15 -2.55 48.75
N TYR A 720 5.60 -3.72 48.32
CA TYR A 720 5.61 -4.10 46.90
C TYR A 720 4.20 -4.12 46.30
N LEU A 721 3.20 -4.67 47.00
CA LEU A 721 1.80 -4.67 46.54
C LEU A 721 1.27 -3.25 46.30
N SER A 722 1.63 -2.31 47.19
CA SER A 722 1.21 -0.91 47.09
C SER A 722 1.84 -0.21 45.89
N GLU A 723 3.12 -0.48 45.61
CA GLU A 723 3.82 0.02 44.42
C GLU A 723 3.21 -0.56 43.13
N THR A 724 3.03 -1.88 43.07
CA THR A 724 2.42 -2.57 41.93
C THR A 724 0.98 -2.10 41.67
N TYR A 725 0.21 -1.78 42.72
CA TYR A 725 -1.14 -1.26 42.57
C TYR A 725 -1.15 0.08 41.81
N GLN A 726 -0.17 0.96 42.03
CA GLN A 726 -0.09 2.24 41.30
C GLN A 726 0.14 2.01 39.80
N GLU A 727 0.94 1.01 39.44
CA GLU A 727 1.13 0.62 38.04
C GLU A 727 -0.15 0.05 37.43
N PHE A 728 -0.84 -0.86 38.13
CA PHE A 728 -2.14 -1.38 37.69
C PHE A 728 -3.20 -0.29 37.56
N ARG A 729 -3.23 0.68 38.49
CA ARG A 729 -4.15 1.82 38.46
C ARG A 729 -3.96 2.65 37.18
N LYS A 730 -2.71 2.94 36.82
CA LYS A 730 -2.38 3.62 35.55
C LYS A 730 -2.81 2.78 34.35
N TYR A 731 -2.52 1.47 34.38
CA TYR A 731 -2.90 0.54 33.31
C TYR A 731 -4.42 0.48 33.09
N PHE A 732 -5.22 0.33 34.15
CA PHE A 732 -6.68 0.27 34.04
C PHE A 732 -7.28 1.58 33.54
N LYS A 733 -6.70 2.74 33.92
CA LYS A 733 -7.12 4.04 33.41
C LYS A 733 -6.93 4.16 31.90
N GLU A 734 -5.75 3.78 31.40
CA GLU A 734 -5.47 3.78 29.95
C GLU A 734 -6.28 2.72 29.19
N ALA A 735 -6.56 1.58 29.83
CA ALA A 735 -7.40 0.53 29.24
C ALA A 735 -8.81 1.03 28.88
N CYS A 736 -9.41 1.91 29.69
CA CYS A 736 -10.72 2.51 29.44
C CYS A 736 -10.71 3.63 28.38
N ASN A 737 -9.55 4.16 27.99
CA ASN A 737 -9.45 5.25 27.02
C ASN A 737 -9.51 4.72 25.58
N VAL A 738 -10.73 4.60 25.05
CA VAL A 738 -11.02 3.95 23.77
C VAL A 738 -12.11 4.73 23.00
N PRO A 739 -12.00 4.86 21.65
CA PRO A 739 -13.03 5.48 20.82
C PRO A 739 -14.37 4.74 20.88
N GLU A 740 -15.45 5.38 20.44
CA GLU A 740 -16.76 4.73 20.37
C GLU A 740 -16.80 3.67 19.24
N PRO A 741 -17.66 2.64 19.33
CA PRO A 741 -17.74 1.57 18.33
C PRO A 741 -18.04 2.07 16.92
N GLU A 742 -18.86 3.11 16.80
CA GLU A 742 -19.21 3.74 15.52
C GLU A 742 -17.96 4.28 14.81
N GLU A 743 -17.09 4.98 15.54
CA GLU A 743 -15.82 5.52 15.04
C GLU A 743 -14.79 4.41 14.78
N LYS A 744 -14.69 3.43 15.67
CA LYS A 744 -13.72 2.33 15.54
C LYS A 744 -13.99 1.47 14.32
N PHE A 745 -15.27 1.15 14.10
CA PHE A 745 -15.67 0.25 13.04
C PHE A 745 -16.03 1.00 11.74
N ASN A 746 -16.13 2.33 11.74
CA ASN A 746 -16.64 3.11 10.61
C ASN A 746 -17.99 2.58 10.12
N MET A 747 -18.83 2.14 11.06
CA MET A 747 -20.16 1.59 10.80
C MET A 747 -21.18 2.63 11.23
N ASP A 748 -21.93 3.14 10.25
CA ASP A 748 -23.11 3.95 10.51
C ASP A 748 -24.33 3.04 10.61
N LYS A 749 -25.45 3.54 11.14
CA LYS A 749 -26.73 2.79 11.28
C LYS A 749 -27.26 2.16 9.97
N TYR A 750 -26.66 2.45 8.82
CA TYR A 750 -27.11 2.06 7.48
C TYR A 750 -26.03 1.36 6.66
N THR A 751 -24.86 1.03 7.24
CA THR A 751 -23.81 0.30 6.52
C THR A 751 -24.33 -1.05 6.00
N ASP A 752 -25.23 -1.69 6.73
CA ASP A 752 -25.92 -2.94 6.35
C ASP A 752 -26.74 -2.84 5.05
N VAL A 753 -27.19 -1.63 4.68
CA VAL A 753 -27.97 -1.38 3.45
C VAL A 753 -27.07 -1.05 2.26
N VAL A 754 -25.84 -0.61 2.53
CA VAL A 754 -24.81 -0.27 1.52
C VAL A 754 -23.92 -1.48 1.22
N THR A 755 -23.81 -2.45 2.14
CA THR A 755 -23.09 -3.71 1.92
C THR A 755 -23.73 -4.53 0.80
N VAL A 756 -22.89 -5.06 -0.09
CA VAL A 756 -23.29 -5.76 -1.33
C VAL A 756 -23.95 -7.10 -1.03
N SER A 757 -23.55 -7.73 0.08
CA SER A 757 -24.03 -9.04 0.54
C SER A 757 -25.03 -8.87 1.69
N LYS A 758 -26.12 -9.64 1.65
CA LYS A 758 -27.06 -9.73 2.77
C LYS A 758 -26.37 -10.44 3.95
N PRO A 759 -26.66 -10.04 5.20
CA PRO A 759 -26.10 -10.74 6.35
C PRO A 759 -26.66 -12.17 6.40
N VAL A 760 -25.79 -13.16 6.56
CA VAL A 760 -26.15 -14.57 6.64
C VAL A 760 -25.95 -15.06 8.05
N ILE A 761 -26.93 -15.78 8.62
CA ILE A 761 -26.74 -16.54 9.86
C ILE A 761 -26.67 -18.02 9.52
N TYR A 762 -25.70 -18.71 10.10
CA TYR A 762 -25.61 -20.17 10.06
C TYR A 762 -26.18 -20.71 11.36
N ILE A 763 -27.39 -21.26 11.32
CA ILE A 763 -28.11 -21.70 12.53
C ILE A 763 -28.66 -23.11 12.32
N SER A 764 -28.62 -23.94 13.37
CA SER A 764 -29.22 -25.27 13.37
C SER A 764 -30.72 -25.22 13.68
N ILE A 765 -31.44 -26.27 13.30
CA ILE A 765 -32.89 -26.37 13.58
C ILE A 765 -33.16 -26.40 15.08
N GLU A 766 -32.32 -27.07 15.88
CA GLU A 766 -32.39 -27.07 17.35
C GLU A 766 -32.28 -25.65 17.92
N GLU A 767 -31.39 -24.83 17.38
CA GLU A 767 -31.18 -23.45 17.80
C GLU A 767 -32.36 -22.54 17.41
N ILE A 768 -32.94 -22.70 16.21
CA ILE A 768 -34.14 -21.97 15.79
C ILE A 768 -35.30 -22.25 16.75
N ILE A 769 -35.57 -23.55 17.00
CA ILE A 769 -36.65 -24.00 17.89
C ILE A 769 -36.43 -23.49 19.31
N SER A 770 -35.20 -23.62 19.83
CA SER A 770 -34.86 -23.15 21.17
C SER A 770 -35.02 -21.64 21.30
N THR A 771 -34.59 -20.88 20.28
CA THR A 771 -34.72 -19.42 20.27
C THR A 771 -36.19 -19.01 20.22
N HIS A 772 -36.99 -19.62 19.34
CA HIS A 772 -38.42 -19.33 19.25
C HIS A 772 -39.15 -19.66 20.56
N SER A 773 -38.88 -20.83 21.15
CA SER A 773 -39.47 -21.24 22.43
C SER A 773 -39.16 -20.24 23.55
N LEU A 774 -37.92 -19.74 23.63
CA LEU A 774 -37.51 -18.80 24.68
C LEU A 774 -38.10 -17.40 24.49
N LEU A 775 -38.28 -16.97 23.23
CA LEU A 775 -38.93 -15.69 22.94
C LEU A 775 -40.41 -15.73 23.31
N LEU A 776 -41.11 -16.84 23.08
CA LEU A 776 -42.50 -17.02 23.50
C LEU A 776 -42.64 -17.15 25.02
N GLU A 777 -41.76 -17.90 25.69
CA GLU A 777 -41.78 -18.05 27.16
C GLU A 777 -41.67 -16.71 27.90
N HIS A 778 -40.91 -15.76 27.34
CA HIS A 778 -40.63 -14.47 27.95
C HIS A 778 -41.17 -13.27 27.17
N GLN A 779 -42.14 -13.48 26.27
CA GLN A 779 -42.64 -12.47 25.34
C GLN A 779 -43.11 -11.19 26.07
N ASP A 780 -43.91 -11.33 27.12
CA ASP A 780 -44.46 -10.23 27.91
C ASP A 780 -43.37 -9.37 28.59
N ALA A 781 -42.23 -9.98 28.94
CA ALA A 781 -41.11 -9.28 29.57
C ALA A 781 -40.22 -8.58 28.54
N ILE A 782 -40.08 -9.16 27.34
CA ILE A 782 -39.21 -8.66 26.27
C ILE A 782 -39.87 -7.47 25.55
N ALA A 783 -41.13 -7.64 25.11
CA ALA A 783 -41.90 -6.67 24.34
C ALA A 783 -43.27 -6.40 24.99
N PRO A 784 -43.31 -5.54 26.03
CA PRO A 784 -44.55 -5.24 26.77
C PRO A 784 -45.60 -4.51 25.92
N ASP A 785 -45.18 -3.81 24.87
CA ASP A 785 -46.06 -3.09 23.96
C ASP A 785 -46.66 -4.04 22.91
N LYS A 786 -47.98 -4.15 22.87
CA LYS A 786 -48.70 -5.05 21.93
C LYS A 786 -48.56 -4.65 20.45
N GLN A 787 -48.13 -3.42 20.16
CA GLN A 787 -47.86 -2.91 18.82
C GLN A 787 -46.39 -3.07 18.39
N ASP A 788 -45.57 -3.74 19.21
CA ASP A 788 -44.17 -3.99 18.89
C ASP A 788 -44.02 -4.98 17.70
N LEU A 789 -43.07 -4.69 16.82
CA LEU A 789 -42.72 -5.51 15.65
C LEU A 789 -42.38 -6.97 16.00
N LEU A 790 -41.81 -7.22 17.17
CA LEU A 790 -41.50 -8.57 17.64
C LEU A 790 -42.79 -9.38 17.85
N ASN A 791 -43.83 -8.76 18.42
CA ASN A 791 -45.10 -9.42 18.69
C ASN A 791 -45.83 -9.76 17.39
N GLU A 792 -45.80 -8.86 16.40
CA GLU A 792 -46.38 -9.11 15.07
C GLU A 792 -45.65 -10.27 14.34
N LEU A 793 -44.32 -10.33 14.43
CA LEU A 793 -43.55 -11.42 13.82
C LEU A 793 -43.83 -12.75 14.51
N LEU A 794 -43.82 -12.81 15.84
CA LEU A 794 -44.13 -14.03 16.61
C LEU A 794 -45.55 -14.53 16.34
N GLU A 795 -46.53 -13.63 16.24
CA GLU A 795 -47.91 -13.98 15.88
C GLU A 795 -48.00 -14.59 14.46
N SER A 796 -47.24 -14.05 13.50
CA SER A 796 -47.17 -14.58 12.13
C SER A 796 -46.43 -15.91 12.01
N LEU A 797 -45.58 -16.23 12.99
CA LEU A 797 -44.81 -17.47 13.09
C LEU A 797 -45.61 -18.62 13.74
N GLY A 798 -46.57 -18.30 14.61
CA GLY A 798 -47.47 -19.28 15.24
C GLY A 798 -46.78 -20.14 16.30
N GLU A 799 -47.21 -21.40 16.44
CA GLU A 799 -46.64 -22.33 17.42
C GLU A 799 -45.22 -22.79 17.06
N VAL A 800 -44.45 -23.19 18.08
CA VAL A 800 -43.07 -23.66 17.90
C VAL A 800 -43.05 -24.93 17.05
N PRO A 801 -42.35 -24.96 15.90
CA PRO A 801 -42.33 -26.13 15.04
C PRO A 801 -41.54 -27.28 15.68
N THR A 802 -41.97 -28.52 15.45
CA THR A 802 -41.22 -29.74 15.79
C THR A 802 -40.16 -30.02 14.72
N VAL A 803 -39.07 -30.72 15.06
CA VAL A 803 -37.98 -31.07 14.11
C VAL A 803 -38.52 -31.77 12.85
N GLU A 804 -39.53 -32.62 13.01
CA GLU A 804 -40.20 -33.34 11.90
C GLU A 804 -41.10 -32.41 11.06
N SER A 805 -41.84 -31.49 11.68
CA SER A 805 -42.67 -30.52 10.94
C SER A 805 -41.81 -29.49 10.18
N PHE A 806 -40.61 -29.20 10.67
CA PHE A 806 -39.68 -28.25 10.05
C PHE A 806 -39.04 -28.80 8.77
N LEU A 807 -38.63 -30.09 8.78
CA LEU A 807 -38.02 -30.77 7.62
C LEU A 807 -39.07 -31.41 6.68
N GLY A 808 -40.26 -31.72 7.19
CA GLY A 808 -41.40 -32.32 6.47
C GLY A 808 -41.86 -33.63 7.10
N GLU A 809 -43.18 -33.81 7.25
CA GLU A 809 -43.78 -35.06 7.72
C GLU A 809 -43.40 -36.22 6.78
N GLY A 810 -42.64 -37.20 7.29
CA GLY A 810 -42.11 -38.34 6.52
C GLY A 810 -40.59 -38.47 6.45
N ALA A 811 -39.82 -37.56 7.07
CA ALA A 811 -38.35 -37.62 7.07
C ALA A 811 -37.74 -38.78 7.90
N VAL A 812 -38.52 -39.39 8.81
CA VAL A 812 -38.07 -40.50 9.67
C VAL A 812 -39.18 -41.55 9.77
N ASP A 813 -38.85 -42.82 9.54
CA ASP A 813 -39.81 -43.93 9.68
C ASP A 813 -40.26 -44.06 11.16
N PRO A 814 -41.57 -44.04 11.45
CA PRO A 814 -42.10 -44.20 12.81
C PRO A 814 -41.65 -45.48 13.52
N ASN A 815 -41.24 -46.52 12.78
CA ASN A 815 -40.87 -47.83 13.32
C ASN A 815 -39.35 -48.08 13.48
N ASP A 816 -38.48 -47.08 13.30
CA ASP A 816 -37.03 -47.25 13.42
C ASP A 816 -36.56 -47.31 14.90
N PRO A 817 -35.91 -48.40 15.37
CA PRO A 817 -35.35 -48.49 16.73
C PRO A 817 -34.26 -47.44 17.03
N ASN A 818 -33.70 -46.78 16.03
CA ASN A 818 -32.74 -45.69 16.17
C ASN A 818 -33.34 -44.28 15.99
N ARG A 819 -34.67 -44.15 15.95
CA ARG A 819 -35.40 -42.87 15.76
C ARG A 819 -34.85 -41.72 16.59
N ALA A 820 -34.54 -41.94 17.88
CA ALA A 820 -34.00 -40.90 18.76
C ALA A 820 -32.57 -40.44 18.39
N ASN A 821 -31.74 -41.32 17.79
CA ASN A 821 -30.42 -40.97 17.28
C ASN A 821 -30.53 -40.25 15.92
N THR A 822 -31.43 -40.72 15.05
CA THR A 822 -31.69 -40.10 13.74
C THR A 822 -32.28 -38.69 13.90
N LEU A 823 -33.25 -38.49 14.81
CA LEU A 823 -33.78 -37.16 15.14
C LEU A 823 -32.71 -36.23 15.73
N ASN A 824 -31.80 -36.77 16.56
CA ASN A 824 -30.66 -36.01 17.11
C ASN A 824 -29.62 -35.63 16.06
N GLN A 825 -29.54 -36.36 14.95
CA GLN A 825 -28.68 -36.00 13.81
C GLN A 825 -29.38 -34.96 12.93
N LEU A 826 -30.69 -35.12 12.66
CA LEU A 826 -31.49 -34.20 11.86
C LEU A 826 -31.68 -32.82 12.52
N SER A 827 -31.81 -32.77 13.84
CA SER A 827 -31.90 -31.50 14.61
C SER A 827 -30.61 -30.67 14.56
N LYS A 828 -29.47 -31.31 14.26
CA LYS A 828 -28.15 -30.68 14.11
C LYS A 828 -27.85 -30.26 12.68
N ILE A 829 -28.78 -30.42 11.74
CA ILE A 829 -28.63 -29.92 10.38
C ILE A 829 -28.55 -28.39 10.44
N GLU A 830 -27.52 -27.86 9.79
CA GLU A 830 -27.27 -26.43 9.68
C GLU A 830 -28.00 -25.84 8.47
N ILE A 831 -28.53 -24.64 8.65
CA ILE A 831 -29.24 -23.89 7.62
C ILE A 831 -28.61 -22.50 7.52
N SER A 832 -28.33 -22.07 6.30
CA SER A 832 -27.95 -20.70 5.99
C SER A 832 -29.21 -19.85 5.76
N LEU A 833 -29.36 -18.80 6.58
CA LEU A 833 -30.48 -17.87 6.50
C LEU A 833 -29.98 -16.48 6.10
N TYR A 834 -30.44 -16.00 4.95
CA TYR A 834 -30.19 -14.64 4.48
C TYR A 834 -31.14 -13.68 5.19
N LEU A 835 -30.62 -12.92 6.14
CA LEU A 835 -31.41 -11.99 6.92
C LEU A 835 -31.93 -10.86 6.03
N THR A 836 -33.23 -10.58 6.16
CA THR A 836 -33.90 -9.51 5.41
C THR A 836 -34.71 -8.66 6.37
N SER A 837 -34.70 -7.34 6.17
CA SER A 837 -35.61 -6.45 6.89
C SER A 837 -37.02 -6.62 6.32
N LYS A 838 -38.05 -6.59 7.15
CA LYS A 838 -39.46 -6.61 6.71
C LYS A 838 -39.78 -5.44 5.76
N TYR A 839 -39.05 -4.32 5.88
CA TYR A 839 -39.18 -3.14 5.01
C TYR A 839 -38.40 -3.24 3.68
N ASP A 840 -37.69 -4.34 3.41
CA ASP A 840 -37.09 -4.59 2.08
C ASP A 840 -38.10 -5.15 1.05
N LEU A 841 -39.28 -5.59 1.49
CA LEU A 841 -40.24 -6.35 0.65
C LEU A 841 -41.65 -5.74 0.53
N GLY A 842 -41.90 -4.54 1.05
CA GLY A 842 -43.21 -3.88 0.97
C GLY A 842 -43.26 -2.75 -0.05
N ASP A 843 -43.77 -3.03 -1.24
CA ASP A 843 -44.28 -2.03 -2.17
C ASP A 843 -45.55 -1.42 -1.54
N GLY A 844 -45.41 -0.40 -0.69
CA GLY A 844 -46.57 0.27 -0.07
C GLY A 844 -46.32 0.92 1.29
N GLU A 845 -46.44 2.25 1.30
CA GLU A 845 -47.00 3.08 2.39
C GLU A 845 -46.18 3.47 3.64
N ALA A 846 -44.94 3.01 3.82
CA ALA A 846 -43.99 3.69 4.72
C ALA A 846 -42.61 3.74 4.08
N ILE A 847 -42.43 4.67 3.13
CA ILE A 847 -41.15 4.87 2.45
C ILE A 847 -40.17 5.45 3.47
N ASP A 848 -39.30 4.60 4.02
CA ASP A 848 -38.13 5.03 4.78
C ASP A 848 -37.31 6.03 3.92
N GLY A 849 -37.18 7.26 4.41
CA GLY A 849 -36.48 8.34 3.72
C GLY A 849 -35.02 7.99 3.39
N GLN A 850 -34.37 7.12 4.17
CA GLN A 850 -32.99 6.71 3.91
C GLN A 850 -32.86 5.54 2.92
N SER A 851 -33.76 4.56 2.90
CA SER A 851 -33.84 3.57 1.81
C SER A 851 -34.08 4.24 0.45
N LEU A 852 -34.97 5.24 0.43
CA LEU A 852 -35.21 6.07 -0.76
C LEU A 852 -33.96 6.85 -1.16
N MET A 853 -33.18 7.36 -0.20
CA MET A 853 -31.91 8.04 -0.44
C MET A 853 -30.91 7.13 -1.18
N ILE A 854 -30.75 5.87 -0.75
CA ILE A 854 -29.80 4.92 -1.34
C ILE A 854 -30.20 4.57 -2.78
N LYS A 855 -31.49 4.28 -3.01
CA LYS A 855 -32.03 4.06 -4.36
C LYS A 855 -31.78 5.27 -5.26
N THR A 856 -31.96 6.47 -4.72
CA THR A 856 -31.75 7.74 -5.44
C THR A 856 -30.28 8.01 -5.75
N LYS A 857 -29.35 7.74 -4.82
CA LYS A 857 -27.90 7.84 -5.06
C LYS A 857 -27.45 6.97 -6.23
N LYS A 858 -27.89 5.70 -6.29
CA LYS A 858 -27.55 4.77 -7.39
C LYS A 858 -28.05 5.29 -8.74
N LEU A 859 -29.29 5.76 -8.80
CA LEU A 859 -29.85 6.38 -10.02
C LEU A 859 -29.06 7.63 -10.43
N ILE A 860 -28.68 8.49 -9.47
CA ILE A 860 -27.87 9.68 -9.70
C ILE A 860 -26.49 9.33 -10.26
N ILE A 861 -25.83 8.29 -9.73
CA ILE A 861 -24.54 7.80 -10.21
C ILE A 861 -24.60 7.39 -11.68
N ASP A 862 -25.65 6.68 -12.08
CA ASP A 862 -25.85 6.25 -13.48
C ASP A 862 -26.07 7.43 -14.43
N VAL A 863 -26.78 8.47 -13.97
CA VAL A 863 -27.04 9.68 -14.78
C VAL A 863 -25.77 10.54 -14.92
N ILE A 864 -25.03 10.78 -13.83
CA ILE A 864 -23.83 11.64 -13.81
C ILE A 864 -22.70 11.05 -14.66
N ARG A 865 -22.63 9.72 -14.81
CA ARG A 865 -21.60 9.05 -15.61
C ARG A 865 -21.62 9.48 -17.08
N ASN A 866 -22.83 9.55 -17.65
CA ASN A 866 -23.02 9.77 -19.08
C ASN A 866 -23.39 11.21 -19.42
N GLN A 867 -23.89 11.98 -18.44
CA GLN A 867 -24.30 13.37 -18.66
C GLN A 867 -23.44 14.37 -17.90
N PRO A 868 -22.74 15.26 -18.61
CA PRO A 868 -21.96 16.30 -17.98
C PRO A 868 -22.83 17.48 -17.54
N GLY A 869 -22.70 17.91 -16.28
CA GLY A 869 -23.25 19.17 -15.79
C GLY A 869 -22.50 19.65 -14.54
N ASN A 870 -22.71 20.91 -14.16
CA ASN A 870 -22.05 21.53 -12.99
C ASN A 870 -22.87 21.35 -11.71
N THR A 871 -24.19 21.22 -11.84
CA THR A 871 -25.13 21.01 -10.72
C THR A 871 -26.11 19.88 -11.03
N LEU A 872 -26.62 19.21 -9.99
CA LEU A 872 -27.55 18.09 -10.18
C LEU A 872 -28.86 18.53 -10.84
N THR A 873 -29.35 19.73 -10.50
CA THR A 873 -30.55 20.32 -11.10
C THR A 873 -30.41 20.52 -12.61
N GLU A 874 -29.25 21.04 -13.05
CA GLU A 874 -28.94 21.26 -14.48
C GLU A 874 -28.94 19.95 -15.28
N ILE A 875 -28.39 18.87 -14.70
CA ILE A 875 -28.37 17.54 -15.33
C ILE A 875 -29.78 16.95 -15.43
N LEU A 876 -30.61 17.15 -14.42
CA LEU A 876 -31.99 16.64 -14.39
C LEU A 876 -32.93 17.41 -15.34
N GLU A 877 -32.64 18.67 -15.64
CA GLU A 877 -33.44 19.52 -16.55
C GLU A 877 -33.01 19.43 -18.01
N THR A 878 -31.73 19.15 -18.28
CA THR A 878 -31.21 19.03 -19.66
C THR A 878 -31.60 17.68 -20.26
N PRO A 879 -32.22 17.60 -21.46
CA PRO A 879 -32.57 16.33 -22.08
C PRO A 879 -31.32 15.53 -22.51
N ALA A 880 -31.41 14.19 -22.43
CA ALA A 880 -30.34 13.30 -22.90
C ALA A 880 -30.15 13.37 -24.42
N THR A 881 -28.90 13.38 -24.91
CA THR A 881 -28.64 13.19 -26.35
C THR A 881 -28.67 11.70 -26.70
N THR A 882 -29.00 11.38 -27.95
CA THR A 882 -29.04 10.00 -28.46
C THR A 882 -27.71 9.26 -28.26
N GLN A 883 -26.58 9.96 -28.40
CA GLN A 883 -25.26 9.39 -28.13
C GLN A 883 -25.08 8.99 -26.65
N GLN A 884 -25.50 9.85 -25.72
CA GLN A 884 -25.42 9.58 -24.28
C GLN A 884 -26.31 8.40 -23.86
N GLU A 885 -27.47 8.23 -24.49
CA GLU A 885 -28.33 7.06 -24.28
C GLU A 885 -27.70 5.78 -24.81
N THR A 886 -27.06 5.83 -25.98
CA THR A 886 -26.36 4.63 -26.50
C THR A 886 -25.15 4.24 -25.66
N ASP A 887 -24.42 5.22 -25.12
CA ASP A 887 -23.27 4.96 -24.25
C ASP A 887 -23.74 4.41 -22.89
N HIS A 888 -24.84 4.94 -22.34
CA HIS A 888 -25.49 4.39 -21.15
C HIS A 888 -25.98 2.95 -21.37
N ALA A 889 -26.61 2.65 -22.50
CA ALA A 889 -27.08 1.30 -22.82
C ALA A 889 -25.91 0.30 -22.89
N LYS A 890 -24.76 0.67 -23.47
CA LYS A 890 -23.55 -0.16 -23.50
C LYS A 890 -22.98 -0.42 -22.11
N ASP A 891 -22.94 0.60 -21.26
CA ASP A 891 -22.50 0.46 -19.86
C ASP A 891 -23.43 -0.48 -19.08
N MET A 892 -24.75 -0.39 -19.28
CA MET A 892 -25.72 -1.29 -18.64
C MET A 892 -25.58 -2.73 -19.10
N VAL A 893 -25.38 -2.97 -20.41
CA VAL A 893 -25.15 -4.33 -20.93
C VAL A 893 -23.85 -4.92 -20.39
N SER A 894 -22.78 -4.12 -20.31
CA SER A 894 -21.49 -4.57 -19.77
C SER A 894 -21.59 -4.94 -18.30
N ARG A 895 -22.33 -4.17 -17.50
CA ARG A 895 -22.63 -4.50 -16.10
C ARG A 895 -23.54 -5.71 -15.95
N ALA A 896 -24.58 -5.84 -16.77
CA ALA A 896 -25.47 -6.99 -16.73
C ALA A 896 -24.75 -8.31 -17.07
N ILE A 897 -23.76 -8.29 -17.97
CA ILE A 897 -22.91 -9.45 -18.26
C ILE A 897 -22.06 -9.81 -17.04
N ILE A 898 -21.46 -8.83 -16.38
CA ILE A 898 -20.68 -9.04 -15.14
C ILE A 898 -21.59 -9.58 -14.02
N ASP A 899 -22.76 -8.98 -13.83
CA ASP A 899 -23.74 -9.40 -12.81
C ASP A 899 -24.34 -10.78 -13.12
N SER A 900 -24.43 -11.19 -14.39
CA SER A 900 -24.87 -12.54 -14.76
C SER A 900 -23.87 -13.65 -14.43
N GLN A 901 -22.60 -13.30 -14.24
CA GLN A 901 -21.55 -14.23 -13.79
C GLN A 901 -21.54 -14.40 -12.26
N ALA A 902 -22.30 -13.58 -11.53
CA ALA A 902 -22.49 -13.71 -10.09
C ALA A 902 -23.50 -14.81 -9.73
N PRO A 903 -23.23 -15.70 -8.75
CA PRO A 903 -24.21 -16.64 -8.20
C PRO A 903 -25.54 -15.98 -7.81
N GLU A 904 -26.64 -16.72 -8.01
CA GLU A 904 -28.03 -16.32 -7.72
C GLU A 904 -28.22 -15.70 -6.32
N GLU A 905 -27.46 -16.17 -5.34
CA GLU A 905 -27.51 -15.76 -3.93
C GLU A 905 -26.99 -14.33 -3.67
N MET A 906 -26.23 -13.76 -4.61
CA MET A 906 -25.69 -12.39 -4.56
C MET A 906 -26.39 -11.43 -5.52
N LYS A 907 -27.46 -11.85 -6.21
CA LYS A 907 -28.20 -10.99 -7.13
C LYS A 907 -28.97 -9.92 -6.34
N HIS A 908 -28.84 -8.66 -6.78
CA HIS A 908 -29.64 -7.56 -6.27
C HIS A 908 -31.15 -7.86 -6.38
N SER A 909 -31.96 -7.30 -5.46
CA SER A 909 -33.42 -7.45 -5.46
C SER A 909 -34.01 -7.21 -6.85
N GLN A 910 -35.02 -7.99 -7.27
CA GLN A 910 -35.63 -7.91 -8.61
C GLN A 910 -35.99 -6.47 -9.03
N SER A 911 -36.47 -5.64 -8.11
CA SER A 911 -36.78 -4.23 -8.35
C SER A 911 -35.57 -3.33 -8.64
N MET A 912 -34.37 -3.68 -8.16
CA MET A 912 -33.13 -2.96 -8.47
C MET A 912 -32.58 -3.31 -9.85
N VAL A 913 -32.80 -4.53 -10.31
CA VAL A 913 -32.42 -4.98 -11.66
C VAL A 913 -33.31 -4.29 -12.71
N GLU A 914 -34.61 -4.14 -12.42
CA GLU A 914 -35.53 -3.37 -13.25
C GLU A 914 -35.17 -1.89 -13.31
N ASP A 915 -34.82 -1.27 -12.17
CA ASP A 915 -34.38 0.13 -12.11
C ASP A 915 -33.05 0.39 -12.82
N ALA A 916 -32.15 -0.59 -12.84
CA ALA A 916 -30.86 -0.49 -13.53
C ALA A 916 -31.03 -0.43 -15.06
N GLN A 917 -32.03 -1.13 -15.62
CA GLN A 917 -32.28 -1.21 -17.06
C GLN A 917 -33.07 -0.02 -17.64
N LEU A 918 -33.57 0.89 -16.79
CA LEU A 918 -34.32 2.06 -17.25
C LEU A 918 -33.48 3.00 -18.12
N PRO A 919 -34.05 3.57 -19.19
CA PRO A 919 -33.43 4.66 -19.95
C PRO A 919 -33.07 5.86 -19.07
N LEU A 920 -32.02 6.60 -19.43
CA LEU A 920 -31.53 7.80 -18.74
C LEU A 920 -32.66 8.78 -18.38
N GLU A 921 -33.58 9.04 -19.30
CA GLU A 921 -34.67 10.00 -19.09
C GLU A 921 -35.71 9.51 -18.08
N GLN A 922 -35.97 8.19 -18.03
CA GLN A 922 -36.85 7.59 -17.04
C GLN A 922 -36.18 7.59 -15.65
N LYS A 923 -34.87 7.34 -15.58
CA LYS A 923 -34.08 7.46 -14.35
C LYS A 923 -34.14 8.87 -13.80
N LYS A 924 -33.99 9.91 -14.62
CA LYS A 924 -34.12 11.33 -14.19
C LYS A 924 -35.49 11.64 -13.60
N ARG A 925 -36.58 11.20 -14.24
CA ARG A 925 -37.94 11.41 -13.73
C ARG A 925 -38.14 10.72 -12.38
N LYS A 926 -37.57 9.52 -12.21
CA LYS A 926 -37.61 8.79 -10.93
C LYS A 926 -36.80 9.52 -9.85
N ILE A 927 -35.59 10.01 -10.18
CA ILE A 927 -34.77 10.83 -9.27
C ILE A 927 -35.52 12.08 -8.83
N GLN A 928 -36.15 12.81 -9.76
CA GLN A 928 -36.92 14.02 -9.43
C GLN A 928 -38.09 13.72 -8.48
N ARG A 929 -38.78 12.59 -8.64
CA ARG A 929 -39.85 12.16 -7.71
C ARG A 929 -39.27 11.83 -6.33
N ASN A 930 -38.20 11.06 -6.29
CA ASN A 930 -37.57 10.68 -5.02
C ASN A 930 -37.02 11.90 -4.28
N LEU A 931 -36.36 12.85 -4.96
CA LEU A 931 -35.83 14.07 -4.36
C LEU A 931 -36.93 14.93 -3.71
N ARG A 932 -38.14 14.96 -4.29
CA ARG A 932 -39.29 15.67 -3.68
C ARG A 932 -39.74 15.01 -2.38
N THR A 933 -39.81 13.67 -2.35
CA THR A 933 -40.14 12.92 -1.13
C THR A 933 -39.04 13.04 -0.07
N LEU A 934 -37.77 13.07 -0.49
CA LEU A 934 -36.62 13.27 0.40
C LEU A 934 -36.56 14.70 0.97
N GLU A 935 -37.02 15.69 0.22
CA GLU A 935 -37.14 17.07 0.69
C GLU A 935 -38.27 17.22 1.72
N GLN A 936 -39.40 16.52 1.51
CA GLN A 936 -40.51 16.49 2.47
C GLN A 936 -40.13 15.82 3.81
N THR A 937 -39.20 14.85 3.77
CA THR A 937 -38.68 14.16 4.96
C THR A 937 -37.48 14.89 5.61
N GLY A 938 -37.02 16.01 5.02
CA GLY A 938 -35.96 16.85 5.58
C GLY A 938 -34.54 16.33 5.36
N HIS A 939 -34.33 15.33 4.50
CA HIS A 939 -33.00 14.75 4.25
C HIS A 939 -32.20 15.44 3.14
N VAL A 940 -32.86 16.18 2.24
CA VAL A 940 -32.20 16.98 1.20
C VAL A 940 -32.90 18.33 1.07
N SER A 941 -32.16 19.35 0.61
CA SER A 941 -32.74 20.67 0.37
C SER A 941 -32.63 21.09 -1.10
N SER A 942 -33.73 21.57 -1.70
CA SER A 942 -33.66 22.24 -2.99
C SER A 942 -32.86 23.57 -2.91
N LYS A 943 -32.80 24.20 -1.73
CA LYS A 943 -32.08 25.48 -1.51
C LYS A 943 -30.57 25.37 -1.74
N ASN A 944 -29.97 24.21 -1.47
CA ASN A 944 -28.54 23.95 -1.72
C ASN A 944 -28.29 23.21 -3.05
N LYS A 945 -29.29 23.16 -3.94
CA LYS A 945 -29.25 22.41 -5.21
C LYS A 945 -28.96 20.91 -5.00
N TYR A 946 -29.46 20.34 -3.91
CA TYR A 946 -29.27 18.95 -3.50
C TYR A 946 -27.81 18.55 -3.27
N GLN A 947 -26.96 19.46 -2.76
CA GLN A 947 -25.55 19.16 -2.47
C GLN A 947 -25.39 18.08 -1.39
N ASP A 948 -26.36 17.93 -0.49
CA ASP A 948 -26.32 16.92 0.59
C ASP A 948 -26.17 15.49 0.05
N ILE A 949 -26.94 15.14 -1.00
CA ILE A 949 -26.85 13.81 -1.62
C ILE A 949 -25.51 13.59 -2.34
N LEU A 950 -24.91 14.66 -2.86
CA LEU A 950 -23.61 14.61 -3.53
C LEU A 950 -22.47 14.44 -2.53
N ASN A 951 -22.56 15.09 -1.36
CA ASN A 951 -21.61 14.92 -0.27
C ASN A 951 -21.61 13.48 0.25
N GLU A 952 -22.80 12.89 0.35
CA GLU A 952 -22.97 11.50 0.72
C GLU A 952 -22.39 10.54 -0.34
N ILE A 953 -22.61 10.79 -1.65
CA ILE A 953 -21.92 10.03 -2.72
C ILE A 953 -20.39 10.21 -2.64
N ALA A 954 -19.91 11.40 -2.29
CA ALA A 954 -18.48 11.64 -2.11
C ALA A 954 -17.91 10.93 -0.88
N LYS A 955 -18.68 10.78 0.21
CA LYS A 955 -18.33 9.90 1.34
C LYS A 955 -18.23 8.44 0.86
N ASP A 956 -19.19 7.97 0.08
CA ASP A 956 -19.18 6.62 -0.48
C ASP A 956 -17.91 6.38 -1.34
N ILE A 957 -17.53 7.33 -2.21
CA ILE A 957 -16.30 7.25 -3.02
C ILE A 957 -15.05 7.23 -2.13
N ARG A 958 -14.99 8.08 -1.09
CA ARG A 958 -13.85 8.12 -0.15
C ARG A 958 -13.70 6.79 0.60
N ASN A 959 -14.81 6.23 1.05
CA ASN A 959 -14.84 5.03 1.88
C ASN A 959 -14.66 3.75 1.06
N GLN A 960 -14.95 3.75 -0.24
CA GLN A 960 -14.82 2.55 -1.10
C GLN A 960 -13.43 1.91 -1.06
N ARG A 961 -12.37 2.72 -1.08
CA ARG A 961 -10.98 2.20 -0.96
C ARG A 961 -10.72 1.62 0.42
N ILE A 962 -11.29 2.23 1.47
CA ILE A 962 -11.18 1.75 2.84
C ILE A 962 -11.92 0.41 2.96
N HIS A 963 -13.12 0.28 2.41
CA HIS A 963 -13.87 -0.99 2.37
C HIS A 963 -13.09 -2.09 1.65
N ARG A 964 -12.49 -1.82 0.47
CA ARG A 964 -11.61 -2.79 -0.21
C ARG A 964 -10.42 -3.22 0.66
N LYS A 965 -9.79 -2.28 1.35
CA LYS A 965 -8.65 -2.57 2.25
C LYS A 965 -9.09 -3.38 3.46
N LEU A 966 -10.24 -3.04 4.06
CA LEU A 966 -10.82 -3.77 5.19
C LEU A 966 -11.22 -5.18 4.80
N ARG A 967 -11.87 -5.38 3.64
CA ARG A 967 -12.21 -6.71 3.11
C ARG A 967 -10.99 -7.60 2.96
N LYS A 968 -9.89 -7.08 2.39
CA LYS A 968 -8.61 -7.81 2.27
C LYS A 968 -8.03 -8.19 3.63
N ALA A 969 -8.09 -7.28 4.60
CA ALA A 969 -7.64 -7.54 5.95
C ALA A 969 -8.52 -8.60 6.66
N GLU A 970 -9.84 -8.54 6.44
CA GLU A 970 -10.79 -9.53 6.95
C GLU A 970 -10.54 -10.91 6.36
N LEU A 971 -10.36 -11.01 5.03
CA LEU A 971 -10.04 -12.24 4.33
C LEU A 971 -8.77 -12.89 4.92
N ALA A 972 -7.69 -12.11 5.09
CA ALA A 972 -6.46 -12.59 5.72
C ALA A 972 -6.68 -13.06 7.17
N LYS A 973 -7.49 -12.33 7.96
CA LYS A 973 -7.83 -12.71 9.34
C LYS A 973 -8.66 -13.98 9.41
N LEU A 974 -9.63 -14.16 8.52
CA LEU A 974 -10.45 -15.38 8.44
C LEU A 974 -9.59 -16.58 8.05
N GLN A 975 -8.70 -16.44 7.07
CA GLN A 975 -7.75 -17.51 6.69
C GLN A 975 -6.84 -17.89 7.86
N GLN A 976 -6.31 -16.91 8.61
CA GLN A 976 -5.51 -17.17 9.81
C GLN A 976 -6.31 -17.89 10.90
N THR A 977 -7.56 -17.45 11.13
CA THR A 977 -8.46 -18.05 12.14
C THR A 977 -8.80 -19.49 11.76
N LEU A 978 -9.12 -19.74 10.49
CA LEU A 978 -9.38 -21.07 9.96
C LEU A 978 -8.17 -22.00 10.15
N LYS A 979 -6.96 -21.51 9.87
CA LYS A 979 -5.72 -22.26 10.08
C LYS A 979 -5.57 -22.67 11.56
N ALA A 980 -5.71 -21.72 12.49
CA ALA A 980 -5.62 -21.99 13.92
C ALA A 980 -6.71 -22.96 14.41
N LEU A 981 -7.93 -22.86 13.88
CA LEU A 981 -9.02 -23.79 14.20
C LEU A 981 -8.74 -25.20 13.68
N ASN A 982 -8.16 -25.33 12.48
CA ASN A 982 -7.77 -26.63 11.94
C ASN A 982 -6.61 -27.25 12.73
N GLU A 983 -5.62 -26.46 13.16
CA GLU A 983 -4.56 -26.91 14.08
C GLU A 983 -5.14 -27.41 15.41
N LYS A 984 -6.12 -26.68 15.97
CA LYS A 984 -6.82 -27.09 17.20
C LYS A 984 -7.66 -28.37 17.00
N ALA A 985 -8.31 -28.52 15.85
CA ALA A 985 -9.04 -29.74 15.50
C ALA A 985 -8.09 -30.95 15.45
N ALA A 986 -6.93 -30.80 14.78
CA ALA A 986 -5.92 -31.85 14.70
C ALA A 986 -5.37 -32.23 16.08
N PHE A 987 -5.15 -31.24 16.96
CA PHE A 987 -4.74 -31.49 18.33
C PHE A 987 -5.79 -32.29 19.13
N TYR A 988 -7.08 -31.95 19.00
CA TYR A 988 -8.15 -32.73 19.61
C TYR A 988 -8.20 -34.17 19.06
N GLU A 989 -7.99 -34.37 17.75
CA GLU A 989 -7.89 -35.70 17.18
C GLU A 989 -6.71 -36.51 17.73
N GLU A 990 -5.55 -35.88 17.94
CA GLU A 990 -4.39 -36.48 18.61
C GLU A 990 -4.70 -36.85 20.08
N GLN A 991 -5.40 -36.01 20.83
CA GLN A 991 -5.83 -36.34 22.19
C GLN A 991 -6.81 -37.52 22.21
N ILE A 992 -7.77 -37.57 21.28
CA ILE A 992 -8.67 -38.72 21.13
C ILE A 992 -7.86 -39.99 20.85
N ASN A 993 -6.85 -39.92 19.95
CA ASN A 993 -5.93 -41.03 19.66
C ASN A 993 -5.15 -41.48 20.91
N TYR A 994 -4.70 -40.54 21.74
CA TYR A 994 -4.02 -40.83 22.99
C TYR A 994 -4.94 -41.57 23.97
N TYR A 995 -6.15 -41.05 24.23
CA TYR A 995 -7.12 -41.72 25.09
C TYR A 995 -7.54 -43.08 24.54
N ASP A 996 -7.67 -43.21 23.22
CA ASP A 996 -7.92 -44.48 22.55
C ASP A 996 -6.84 -45.53 22.82
N THR A 997 -5.57 -45.09 22.82
CA THR A 997 -4.42 -45.94 23.09
C THR A 997 -4.39 -46.32 24.57
N TYR A 998 -4.59 -45.36 25.47
CA TYR A 998 -4.66 -45.59 26.91
C TYR A 998 -5.76 -46.61 27.27
N ILE A 999 -6.98 -46.43 26.77
CA ILE A 999 -8.10 -47.36 27.01
C ILE A 999 -7.80 -48.75 26.43
N LYS A 1000 -7.16 -48.85 25.25
CA LYS A 1000 -6.71 -50.14 24.68
C LYS A 1000 -5.70 -50.83 25.60
N THR A 1001 -4.71 -50.10 26.12
CA THR A 1001 -3.73 -50.64 27.05
C THR A 1001 -4.38 -51.11 28.37
N CYS A 1002 -5.34 -50.35 28.92
CA CYS A 1002 -6.12 -50.77 30.08
C CYS A 1002 -6.94 -52.04 29.80
N LEU A 1003 -7.55 -52.14 28.62
CA LEU A 1003 -8.30 -53.33 28.19
C LEU A 1003 -7.41 -54.56 28.03
N ASP A 1004 -6.22 -54.41 27.45
CA ASP A 1004 -5.26 -55.51 27.30
C ASP A 1004 -4.75 -56.00 28.66
N ASN A 1005 -4.53 -55.09 29.61
CA ASN A 1005 -4.19 -55.42 30.99
C ASN A 1005 -5.33 -56.16 31.72
N LEU A 1006 -6.59 -55.77 31.49
CA LEU A 1006 -7.77 -56.49 32.01
C LEU A 1006 -7.98 -57.87 31.37
N LYS A 1007 -7.76 -58.00 30.06
CA LYS A 1007 -7.82 -59.30 29.35
C LYS A 1007 -6.74 -60.26 29.85
N ARG A 1008 -5.53 -59.77 30.16
CA ARG A 1008 -4.47 -60.56 30.84
C ARG A 1008 -4.90 -61.02 32.23
N ARG A 1009 -5.70 -60.21 32.96
CA ARG A 1009 -6.29 -60.56 34.27
C ARG A 1009 -7.37 -61.64 34.17
N ASN A 1010 -8.15 -61.65 33.08
CA ASN A 1010 -9.24 -62.61 32.88
C ASN A 1010 -8.78 -63.94 32.25
N SER A 1011 -7.74 -63.92 31.41
CA SER A 1011 -7.19 -65.14 30.79
C SER A 1011 -6.56 -66.12 31.81
N ARG A 1012 -6.16 -65.65 33.01
CA ARG A 1012 -5.69 -66.53 34.10
C ARG A 1012 -6.82 -67.13 34.97
N ARG A 1013 -8.09 -66.76 34.76
CA ARG A 1013 -9.23 -67.30 35.54
C ARG A 1013 -10.11 -68.30 34.79
N SER A 1014 -9.80 -68.62 33.52
CA SER A 1014 -10.59 -69.57 32.74
C SER A 1014 -9.71 -70.51 31.90
N ILE A 1015 -9.02 -71.43 32.56
CA ILE A 1015 -8.56 -72.68 31.93
C ILE A 1015 -8.86 -73.82 32.91
N LYS A 1016 -10.04 -74.43 32.76
CA LYS A 1016 -10.24 -75.85 33.05
C LYS A 1016 -10.29 -76.54 31.69
N LEU A 1017 -9.23 -77.26 31.34
CA LEU A 1017 -9.31 -78.37 30.37
C LEU A 1017 -8.16 -79.33 30.64
N ASP A 1018 -8.51 -80.61 30.66
CA ASP A 1018 -7.67 -81.78 30.90
C ASP A 1018 -6.35 -81.82 30.12
N GLY A 1019 -5.33 -82.44 30.73
CA GLY A 1019 -4.27 -83.12 29.99
C GLY A 1019 -2.84 -82.62 30.23
N LYS A 1020 -2.17 -83.24 31.21
CA LYS A 1020 -0.72 -83.52 31.34
C LYS A 1020 0.31 -82.47 30.86
N GLY A 1021 1.09 -81.97 31.81
CA GLY A 1021 2.46 -81.51 31.61
C GLY A 1021 2.85 -80.34 32.50
N GLU A 1022 3.38 -80.62 33.70
CA GLU A 1022 4.11 -79.61 34.48
C GLU A 1022 5.32 -79.09 33.70
N PRO A 1023 5.65 -77.81 33.90
CA PRO A 1023 7.03 -77.51 34.25
C PRO A 1023 7.14 -76.57 35.47
N LYS A 1024 7.72 -77.12 36.53
CA LYS A 1024 8.64 -76.54 37.52
C LYS A 1024 8.54 -75.05 37.84
N GLY A 1025 8.16 -74.79 39.09
CA GLY A 1025 7.89 -73.48 39.69
C GLY A 1025 9.01 -72.43 39.67
N ALA A 1026 8.60 -71.19 39.44
CA ALA A 1026 9.37 -70.01 39.80
C ALA A 1026 9.43 -69.86 41.33
N LYS A 1027 10.64 -69.67 41.87
CA LYS A 1027 10.92 -69.51 43.30
C LYS A 1027 10.15 -68.31 43.88
N ARG A 1028 9.16 -68.55 44.73
CA ARG A 1028 8.57 -67.53 45.61
C ARG A 1028 9.67 -66.94 46.50
N SER A 1029 9.75 -65.60 46.58
CA SER A 1029 10.60 -64.92 47.55
C SER A 1029 10.18 -65.31 48.98
N LYS A 1030 11.13 -65.50 49.89
CA LYS A 1030 10.83 -65.86 51.28
C LYS A 1030 10.08 -64.71 51.96
N PRO A 1031 8.99 -64.98 52.72
CA PRO A 1031 8.26 -63.95 53.46
C PRO A 1031 9.17 -63.26 54.48
N VAL A 1032 9.20 -61.93 54.47
CA VAL A 1032 10.00 -61.14 55.42
C VAL A 1032 9.11 -60.83 56.63
N ARG A 1033 9.46 -61.41 57.78
CA ARG A 1033 8.71 -61.31 59.03
C ARG A 1033 9.34 -60.29 59.97
N TYR A 1034 8.56 -59.29 60.38
CA TYR A 1034 8.96 -58.30 61.39
C TYR A 1034 7.96 -58.27 62.55
N THR A 1035 8.46 -58.17 63.78
CA THR A 1035 7.62 -57.82 64.94
C THR A 1035 7.27 -56.34 64.90
N ALA A 1036 6.08 -55.97 65.38
CA ALA A 1036 5.68 -54.56 65.45
C ALA A 1036 6.65 -53.74 66.33
N ALA A 1037 7.18 -54.33 67.40
CA ALA A 1037 8.23 -53.70 68.22
C ALA A 1037 9.50 -53.35 67.39
N LYS A 1038 9.93 -54.23 66.48
CA LYS A 1038 11.11 -54.02 65.64
C LYS A 1038 10.86 -53.05 64.49
N LEU A 1039 9.62 -52.94 64.01
CA LEU A 1039 9.22 -51.89 63.06
C LEU A 1039 9.11 -50.53 63.73
N HIS A 1040 8.72 -50.49 65.00
CA HIS A 1040 8.66 -49.28 65.82
C HIS A 1040 10.05 -48.76 66.17
N GLU A 1041 10.99 -49.63 66.57
CA GLU A 1041 12.41 -49.25 66.77
C GLU A 1041 13.07 -48.69 65.50
N LYS A 1042 12.63 -49.13 64.32
CA LYS A 1042 13.11 -48.64 63.03
C LYS A 1042 12.40 -47.38 62.52
N GLY A 1043 11.44 -46.84 63.29
CA GLY A 1043 10.65 -45.66 62.91
C GLY A 1043 9.63 -45.89 61.78
N VAL A 1044 9.52 -47.13 61.25
CA VAL A 1044 8.55 -47.46 60.19
C VAL A 1044 7.13 -47.53 60.77
N LEU A 1045 6.97 -48.09 61.97
CA LEU A 1045 5.69 -48.12 62.68
C LEU A 1045 5.65 -46.98 63.71
N LEU A 1046 4.67 -46.07 63.59
CA LEU A 1046 4.51 -44.93 64.50
C LEU A 1046 3.54 -45.25 65.65
N GLY A 1047 2.56 -46.12 65.43
CA GLY A 1047 1.62 -46.57 66.47
C GLY A 1047 0.54 -47.49 65.91
N ILE A 1048 -0.15 -48.20 66.81
CA ILE A 1048 -1.35 -48.98 66.46
C ILE A 1048 -2.47 -48.47 67.37
N ASP A 1049 -3.55 -47.94 66.77
CA ASP A 1049 -4.76 -47.52 67.46
C ASP A 1049 -5.31 -48.75 68.23
N ASP A 1050 -5.69 -48.56 69.50
CA ASP A 1050 -6.16 -49.58 70.47
C ASP A 1050 -5.10 -50.49 71.15
N LEU A 1051 -3.79 -50.31 70.92
CA LEU A 1051 -2.73 -51.11 71.56
C LEU A 1051 -1.63 -50.24 72.22
N GLN A 1052 -1.24 -50.56 73.46
CA GLN A 1052 -0.11 -49.92 74.13
C GLN A 1052 1.25 -50.47 73.62
N THR A 1053 2.31 -49.65 73.64
CA THR A 1053 3.65 -49.97 73.09
C THR A 1053 4.25 -51.29 73.64
N ASN A 1054 3.89 -51.68 74.86
CA ASN A 1054 4.30 -52.95 75.47
C ASN A 1054 3.72 -54.20 74.77
N GLN A 1055 2.58 -54.07 74.10
CA GLN A 1055 1.88 -55.15 73.40
C GLN A 1055 2.36 -55.33 71.95
N PHE A 1056 3.24 -54.46 71.46
CA PHE A 1056 3.82 -54.54 70.10
C PHE A 1056 4.73 -55.77 69.90
N LYS A 1057 5.14 -56.45 70.97
CA LYS A 1057 5.85 -57.74 70.87
C LYS A 1057 4.96 -58.87 70.36
N ASN A 1058 3.63 -58.76 70.54
CA ASN A 1058 2.66 -59.81 70.23
C ASN A 1058 2.07 -59.68 68.81
N VAL A 1059 2.42 -58.62 68.09
CA VAL A 1059 2.01 -58.38 66.70
C VAL A 1059 3.19 -58.67 65.77
N THR A 1060 2.99 -59.52 64.76
CA THR A 1060 3.96 -59.76 63.68
C THR A 1060 3.36 -59.42 62.33
N PHE A 1061 4.13 -58.73 61.49
CA PHE A 1061 3.79 -58.42 60.10
C PHE A 1061 4.64 -59.29 59.16
N ASP A 1062 3.97 -60.07 58.31
CA ASP A 1062 4.57 -60.88 57.26
C ASP A 1062 4.41 -60.13 55.93
N ILE A 1063 5.52 -59.68 55.32
CA ILE A 1063 5.53 -58.99 54.03
C ILE A 1063 6.01 -59.95 52.94
N VAL A 1064 5.18 -60.17 51.92
CA VAL A 1064 5.46 -61.11 50.82
C VAL A 1064 5.37 -60.39 49.48
N SER A 1065 6.41 -60.48 48.65
CA SER A 1065 6.35 -60.00 47.26
C SER A 1065 5.44 -60.92 46.45
N THR A 1066 4.46 -60.34 45.74
CA THR A 1066 3.59 -61.08 44.80
C THR A 1066 4.29 -61.27 43.44
N GLU A 1067 3.64 -62.00 42.53
CA GLU A 1067 4.17 -62.30 41.17
C GLU A 1067 4.26 -61.05 40.26
N ASP A 1068 3.57 -59.97 40.63
CA ASP A 1068 3.60 -58.68 39.94
C ASP A 1068 4.66 -57.77 40.57
N VAL A 1069 5.55 -57.21 39.74
CA VAL A 1069 6.65 -56.33 40.19
C VAL A 1069 6.07 -55.08 40.84
N GLY A 1070 6.35 -54.87 42.13
CA GLY A 1070 5.92 -53.68 42.87
C GLY A 1070 4.74 -53.88 43.82
N ILE A 1071 4.13 -55.07 43.88
CA ILE A 1071 3.02 -55.35 44.79
C ILE A 1071 3.49 -56.25 45.94
N PHE A 1072 3.11 -55.89 47.17
CA PHE A 1072 3.46 -56.59 48.41
C PHE A 1072 2.20 -56.95 49.20
N ASP A 1073 2.02 -58.23 49.49
CA ASP A 1073 1.01 -58.70 50.44
C ASP A 1073 1.55 -58.55 51.87
N VAL A 1074 0.96 -57.65 52.67
CA VAL A 1074 1.25 -57.51 54.10
C VAL A 1074 0.16 -58.20 54.91
N ARG A 1075 0.54 -59.19 55.71
CA ARG A 1075 -0.35 -59.92 56.61
C ARG A 1075 -0.02 -59.57 58.06
N SER A 1076 -1.00 -59.14 58.82
CA SER A 1076 -0.87 -58.93 60.25
C SER A 1076 -1.27 -60.19 61.03
N LYS A 1077 -0.47 -60.57 62.02
CA LYS A 1077 -0.74 -61.68 62.94
C LYS A 1077 -0.64 -61.18 64.37
N PHE A 1078 -1.69 -61.37 65.16
CA PHE A 1078 -1.69 -61.08 66.60
C PHE A 1078 -1.78 -62.39 67.37
N LEU A 1079 -0.81 -62.66 68.25
CA LEU A 1079 -0.71 -63.92 69.01
C LEU A 1079 -0.82 -65.19 68.13
N GLY A 1080 -0.33 -65.12 66.88
CA GLY A 1080 -0.34 -66.24 65.93
C GLY A 1080 -1.60 -66.37 65.06
N VAL A 1081 -2.66 -65.60 65.34
CA VAL A 1081 -3.88 -65.56 64.52
C VAL A 1081 -3.74 -64.51 63.42
N GLU A 1082 -3.97 -64.90 62.16
CA GLU A 1082 -4.02 -63.96 61.02
C GLU A 1082 -5.25 -63.07 61.17
N MET A 1083 -5.03 -61.75 61.21
CA MET A 1083 -6.10 -60.76 61.39
C MET A 1083 -6.57 -60.26 60.02
N GLU A 1084 -5.74 -59.45 59.37
CA GLU A 1084 -6.10 -58.81 58.12
C GLU A 1084 -4.95 -58.85 57.12
N LYS A 1085 -5.30 -58.86 55.83
CA LYS A 1085 -4.37 -58.85 54.70
C LYS A 1085 -4.60 -57.58 53.89
N VAL A 1086 -3.54 -56.81 53.68
CA VAL A 1086 -3.57 -55.60 52.83
C VAL A 1086 -2.53 -55.76 51.72
N GLN A 1087 -2.92 -55.38 50.51
CA GLN A 1087 -2.03 -55.27 49.37
C GLN A 1087 -1.45 -53.86 49.32
N LEU A 1088 -0.13 -53.77 49.37
CA LEU A 1088 0.61 -52.52 49.21
C LEU A 1088 1.22 -52.51 47.81
N ASN A 1089 0.84 -51.52 47.01
CA ASN A 1089 1.51 -51.24 45.76
C ASN A 1089 2.60 -50.18 46.02
N ILE A 1090 3.83 -50.45 45.59
CA ILE A 1090 4.96 -49.52 45.69
C ILE A 1090 4.65 -48.21 44.94
N GLN A 1091 3.88 -48.25 43.86
CA GLN A 1091 3.47 -47.05 43.13
C GLN A 1091 2.52 -46.19 43.96
N ASP A 1092 1.58 -46.79 44.70
CA ASP A 1092 0.67 -46.06 45.58
C ASP A 1092 1.43 -45.42 46.75
N LEU A 1093 2.46 -46.11 47.28
CA LEU A 1093 3.34 -45.55 48.31
C LEU A 1093 4.21 -44.40 47.77
N LEU A 1094 4.78 -44.55 46.57
CA LEU A 1094 5.53 -43.48 45.91
C LEU A 1094 4.64 -42.28 45.57
N GLN A 1095 3.37 -42.53 45.23
CA GLN A 1095 2.37 -41.49 45.04
C GLN A 1095 2.04 -40.79 46.37
N MET A 1096 1.86 -41.52 47.47
CA MET A 1096 1.68 -40.93 48.81
C MET A 1096 2.89 -40.11 49.25
N GLN A 1097 4.11 -40.56 48.94
CA GLN A 1097 5.34 -39.79 49.16
C GLN A 1097 5.35 -38.51 48.32
N TYR A 1098 4.93 -38.59 47.06
CA TYR A 1098 4.80 -37.45 46.16
C TYR A 1098 3.72 -36.45 46.63
N GLU A 1099 2.62 -36.94 47.19
CA GLU A 1099 1.55 -36.15 47.80
C GLU A 1099 1.94 -35.56 49.17
N GLY A 1100 3.17 -35.81 49.66
CA GLY A 1100 3.69 -35.29 50.94
C GLY A 1100 3.09 -35.97 52.18
N VAL A 1101 2.40 -37.09 52.01
CA VAL A 1101 1.80 -37.86 53.11
C VAL A 1101 2.89 -38.69 53.78
N ALA A 1102 3.45 -38.16 54.87
CA ALA A 1102 4.48 -38.84 55.64
C ALA A 1102 3.95 -40.06 56.43
N VAL A 1103 2.64 -40.10 56.74
CA VAL A 1103 2.02 -41.13 57.59
C VAL A 1103 0.79 -41.73 56.90
N MET A 1104 0.82 -43.06 56.71
CA MET A 1104 -0.30 -43.85 56.20
C MET A 1104 -0.92 -44.67 57.32
N LYS A 1105 -2.25 -44.80 57.33
CA LYS A 1105 -2.95 -45.81 58.13
C LYS A 1105 -3.09 -47.10 57.31
N MET A 1106 -2.42 -48.17 57.73
CA MET A 1106 -2.68 -49.53 57.27
C MET A 1106 -3.74 -50.19 58.16
N PHE A 1107 -4.62 -51.02 57.58
CA PHE A 1107 -5.67 -51.74 58.32
C PHE A 1107 -6.63 -50.84 59.12
N ASP A 1108 -6.76 -49.55 58.71
CA ASP A 1108 -7.49 -48.49 59.43
C ASP A 1108 -7.08 -48.24 60.90
N LYS A 1109 -6.05 -48.95 61.38
CA LYS A 1109 -5.63 -48.97 62.79
C LYS A 1109 -4.12 -48.81 62.99
N VAL A 1110 -3.29 -49.11 61.99
CA VAL A 1110 -1.82 -49.14 62.11
C VAL A 1110 -1.23 -47.90 61.41
N LYS A 1111 -0.62 -46.98 62.15
CA LYS A 1111 0.04 -45.79 61.60
C LYS A 1111 1.49 -46.10 61.23
N VAL A 1112 1.83 -45.93 59.95
CA VAL A 1112 3.12 -46.29 59.36
C VAL A 1112 3.74 -45.08 58.65
N ASN A 1113 5.04 -44.85 58.82
CA ASN A 1113 5.78 -43.82 58.09
C ASN A 1113 6.03 -44.31 56.63
N VAL A 1114 5.50 -43.58 55.66
CA VAL A 1114 5.52 -43.94 54.23
C VAL A 1114 6.95 -43.90 53.68
N ASN A 1115 7.74 -42.88 54.01
CA ASN A 1115 9.11 -42.71 53.52
C ASN A 1115 10.03 -43.84 54.00
N LEU A 1116 9.96 -44.16 55.30
CA LEU A 1116 10.77 -45.22 55.90
C LEU A 1116 10.30 -46.62 55.50
N LEU A 1117 9.01 -46.79 55.21
CA LEU A 1117 8.46 -48.03 54.66
C LEU A 1117 8.97 -48.26 53.22
N ILE A 1118 8.94 -47.25 52.36
CA ILE A 1118 9.50 -47.32 51.00
C ILE A 1118 10.99 -47.66 51.06
N TYR A 1119 11.75 -46.99 51.94
CA TYR A 1119 13.16 -47.30 52.15
C TYR A 1119 13.37 -48.76 52.62
N LEU A 1120 12.55 -49.26 53.55
CA LEU A 1120 12.62 -50.64 54.03
C LEU A 1120 12.29 -51.67 52.93
N LEU A 1121 11.29 -51.39 52.09
CA LEU A 1121 10.91 -52.24 50.96
C LEU A 1121 11.99 -52.25 49.88
N ASN A 1122 12.53 -51.09 49.53
CA ASN A 1122 13.64 -50.95 48.57
C ASN A 1122 14.90 -51.68 49.04
N LYS A 1123 15.29 -51.49 50.30
CA LYS A 1123 16.47 -52.14 50.89
C LYS A 1123 16.36 -53.66 51.01
N LYS A 1124 15.14 -54.20 51.17
CA LYS A 1124 14.93 -55.65 51.43
C LYS A 1124 14.55 -56.46 50.19
N PHE A 1125 13.82 -55.87 49.26
CA PHE A 1125 13.32 -56.59 48.08
C PHE A 1125 13.99 -56.16 46.78
N TYR A 1126 14.56 -54.94 46.71
CA TYR A 1126 15.21 -54.40 45.51
C TYR A 1126 16.72 -54.19 45.64
N GLY A 1127 17.30 -54.38 46.83
CA GLY A 1127 18.76 -54.46 47.05
C GLY A 1127 19.53 -53.16 46.80
N LYS A 1128 18.86 -52.00 46.76
CA LYS A 1128 19.49 -50.68 46.73
C LYS A 1128 19.43 -50.01 48.09
#